data_AF-A0A941T9P7-F1
#
_entry.id   AF-A0A941T9P7-F1
#
_cell.length_a   1.000
_cell.length_b   1.000
_cell.length_c   1.000
_cell.angle_alpha   90.00
_cell.angle_beta   90.00
_cell.angle_gamma   90.00
#
_symmetry.space_group_name_H-M   'P 1'
#
loop_
_entity.id
_entity.type
_entity.pdbx_description
1 polymer ?
#
loop_
_entity_poly.entity_id
_entity_poly.type
_entity_poly.pdbx_seq_one_letter_code
_entity_poly.pdbx_strand_id
1 'polypeptide(L)'
;MDTILTRDQQLAGQPRPMTPDVDERLMARIDAACEQACQAIAPAWPLDRAIAVNPHWGRIGRPLREVAARMAVLGDIRVFPSRDYLKEAWDAGRITRADLAHAIANLPAAQAAGLTGTQCIETLHKASSLPRLPLLIDVLDDDPQRHARLSWRQAITHQVSQTCAAYFDEHQADWQPSRTEGLYAFWRDTITHDHGIAVLMGLPDLGRALDALPPTRTDAERWVLQRLGLPEAVWPEYLEAVLLTVNGWASWCAWLGWEARLAGGTDAHLRDLLAIRLAWGAILLECKDDVVTRKAFAALLAEWIEAPERLRQAEDMLVIDEVWQQALEAGYQRELARKLGQVPAAPATASADAGSADASIEVQAAFCIDVRSEPMRRALEAVWPAIQTIGFAGFFGLPVAYTPLATPARRPQLPGLLAPALDVTDRITPAADANDASGQALNDGARQARQRRFAWSEQGQAASRWPSAAFSYVEAAGVAYLGKLARWLKPSAAARTRDDLAGLPARYRALCRPTFSGMDTEAKVALAARVLHAMGLDRKLAPLVLLVGHGSQSSNNAHAAALDCGACCGQTGEVNARLLAQLLNEADVRAGLRLEGIAIPEQTVFVAALHNTTTDEIEGFDLDLLPPAARPLWERLQEVFAHACDQVRRERAPRLGIDPRAGHDALLAQLRRRANDGAQTRPEWGLAGNAAFLIAPRWRSQGTVLDGRCFLHDYDPAQDADGSLLELLMTAPMLVTHWINWQYHASTCDPARLGSGNKLLHNVVGGHIGVFEGNGGDLRIGLTRQSVHDGERWMHEPLRLTVVIDAPRQAIEHVIEKHAVVRQLLDNGWLHLWRFDDARLMRYMEGGWQALGLEAAAPSAGTATNSDSR
;
A
#
# COMPACT_ATOMS: atom_id res chain seq x y z
N MET A 1 68.14 41.65 -13.67
CA MET A 1 69.02 40.50 -13.93
C MET A 1 68.94 39.59 -12.72
N ASP A 2 68.00 38.65 -12.85
CA ASP A 2 67.89 37.31 -12.28
C ASP A 2 68.40 37.05 -10.87
N THR A 3 67.45 36.85 -9.97
CA THR A 3 67.67 36.23 -8.67
C THR A 3 66.56 35.19 -8.43
N ILE A 4 66.97 33.93 -8.55
CA ILE A 4 66.62 32.80 -7.67
C ILE A 4 65.18 32.80 -7.12
N LEU A 5 64.32 31.96 -7.71
CA LEU A 5 63.23 31.30 -6.97
C LEU A 5 63.23 29.81 -7.26
N THR A 6 63.36 29.08 -6.17
CA THR A 6 63.40 27.65 -5.98
C THR A 6 62.13 26.95 -6.46
N ARG A 7 62.33 25.79 -7.09
CA ARG A 7 61.36 24.69 -7.20
C ARG A 7 60.77 24.39 -5.82
N ASP A 8 59.56 24.85 -5.53
CA ASP A 8 58.74 24.28 -4.43
C ASP A 8 57.25 24.73 -4.44
N GLN A 9 56.65 24.93 -5.62
CA GLN A 9 55.21 25.24 -5.73
C GLN A 9 54.51 24.55 -6.89
N GLN A 10 54.65 23.22 -7.02
CA GLN A 10 53.87 22.46 -8.00
C GLN A 10 53.31 21.11 -7.53
N LEU A 11 53.28 20.84 -6.22
CA LEU A 11 52.69 19.63 -5.63
C LEU A 11 51.90 19.97 -4.36
N ALA A 12 50.81 20.72 -4.51
CA ALA A 12 49.79 20.85 -3.47
C ALA A 12 48.44 20.56 -4.14
N GLY A 13 48.02 19.29 -4.12
CA GLY A 13 46.76 18.88 -4.75
C GLY A 13 46.58 17.38 -5.02
N GLN A 14 47.51 16.50 -4.61
CA GLN A 14 47.26 15.06 -4.61
C GLN A 14 47.35 14.53 -3.17
N PRO A 15 46.30 13.86 -2.64
CA PRO A 15 46.39 13.19 -1.35
C PRO A 15 47.50 12.13 -1.43
N ARG A 16 48.32 12.04 -0.37
CA ARG A 16 49.32 10.97 -0.23
C ARG A 16 48.65 9.61 -0.48
N PRO A 17 49.25 8.73 -1.29
CA PRO A 17 48.69 7.40 -1.50
C PRO A 17 48.62 6.67 -0.16
N MET A 18 47.39 6.37 0.27
CA MET A 18 47.14 5.56 1.46
C MET A 18 47.62 4.13 1.20
N THR A 19 48.13 3.45 2.23
CA THR A 19 48.48 2.03 2.12
C THR A 19 47.23 1.19 1.78
N PRO A 20 47.32 0.15 0.93
CA PRO A 20 46.16 -0.61 0.44
C PRO A 20 45.16 -1.05 1.53
N ASP A 21 45.66 -1.52 2.68
CA ASP A 21 44.85 -1.97 3.83
C ASP A 21 44.03 -0.85 4.49
N VAL A 22 44.52 0.39 4.50
CA VAL A 22 43.76 1.54 5.05
C VAL A 22 42.68 1.98 4.08
N ASP A 23 42.91 1.78 2.77
CA ASP A 23 41.94 2.11 1.74
C ASP A 23 40.77 1.12 1.72
N GLU A 24 41.06 -0.17 1.82
CA GLU A 24 40.04 -1.23 1.94
C GLU A 24 39.14 -1.03 3.16
N ARG A 25 39.72 -0.66 4.32
CA ARG A 25 38.94 -0.36 5.54
C ARG A 25 38.07 0.88 5.42
N LEU A 26 38.55 1.92 4.73
CA LEU A 26 37.74 3.09 4.45
C LEU A 26 36.53 2.71 3.58
N MET A 27 36.77 1.96 2.50
CA MET A 27 35.72 1.51 1.60
C MET A 27 34.67 0.65 2.31
N ALA A 28 35.08 -0.31 3.15
CA ALA A 28 34.15 -1.13 3.92
C ALA A 28 33.24 -0.30 4.84
N ARG A 29 33.75 0.78 5.44
CA ARG A 29 32.96 1.68 6.29
C ARG A 29 31.99 2.55 5.49
N ILE A 30 32.42 3.03 4.32
CA ILE A 30 31.54 3.72 3.37
C ILE A 30 30.42 2.79 2.95
N ASP A 31 30.74 1.56 2.58
CA ASP A 31 29.78 0.56 2.15
C ASP A 31 28.73 0.28 3.21
N ALA A 32 29.14 0.05 4.46
CA ALA A 32 28.24 -0.17 5.58
C ALA A 32 27.29 1.01 5.85
N ALA A 33 27.80 2.25 5.88
CA ALA A 33 26.97 3.43 6.13
C ALA A 33 25.92 3.64 5.04
N CYS A 34 26.33 3.34 3.82
CA CYS A 34 25.58 3.63 2.62
C CYS A 34 24.56 2.49 2.36
N GLU A 35 24.86 1.24 2.79
CA GLU A 35 23.89 0.15 2.91
C GLU A 35 22.84 0.43 3.98
N GLN A 36 23.25 0.91 5.17
CA GLN A 36 22.34 1.29 6.25
C GLN A 36 21.33 2.36 5.80
N ALA A 37 21.77 3.38 5.06
CA ALA A 37 20.89 4.40 4.50
C ALA A 37 19.91 3.82 3.46
N CYS A 38 20.38 2.95 2.56
CA CYS A 38 19.53 2.29 1.57
C CYS A 38 18.46 1.37 2.21
N GLN A 39 18.82 0.62 3.25
CA GLN A 39 17.89 -0.27 3.97
C GLN A 39 16.74 0.47 4.66
N ALA A 40 16.91 1.77 4.95
CA ALA A 40 15.87 2.59 5.56
C ALA A 40 14.73 2.96 4.57
N ILE A 41 14.98 2.91 3.26
CA ILE A 41 13.98 3.28 2.24
C ILE A 41 12.99 2.12 2.02
N ALA A 42 11.69 2.41 2.19
CA ALA A 42 10.65 1.43 1.96
C ALA A 42 10.33 1.29 0.45
N PRO A 43 10.02 0.09 -0.05
CA PRO A 43 9.63 -0.11 -1.44
C PRO A 43 8.26 0.51 -1.76
N ALA A 44 8.10 1.02 -2.98
CA ALA A 44 6.83 1.45 -3.55
C ALA A 44 6.52 0.68 -4.84
N TRP A 45 5.37 0.01 -4.89
CA TRP A 45 4.95 -0.81 -6.02
C TRP A 45 4.54 0.05 -7.23
N PRO A 46 4.74 -0.45 -8.46
CA PRO A 46 4.30 0.23 -9.68
C PRO A 46 2.77 0.36 -9.73
N LEU A 47 2.28 1.29 -10.55
CA LEU A 47 0.86 1.64 -10.70
C LEU A 47 -0.05 0.46 -11.05
N ASP A 48 0.43 -0.51 -11.84
CA ASP A 48 -0.31 -1.69 -12.25
C ASP A 48 -0.39 -2.77 -11.15
N ARG A 49 0.42 -2.63 -10.09
CA ARG A 49 0.50 -3.53 -8.93
C ARG A 49 0.44 -2.77 -7.61
N ALA A 50 -0.08 -1.54 -7.63
CA ALA A 50 0.03 -0.63 -6.51
C ALA A 50 -0.69 -1.20 -5.30
N ILE A 51 0.06 -1.39 -4.21
CA ILE A 51 -0.46 -1.76 -2.90
C ILE A 51 -0.05 -0.71 -1.88
N ALA A 52 -0.87 -0.56 -0.85
CA ALA A 52 -0.59 0.35 0.25
C ALA A 52 0.42 -0.28 1.21
N VAL A 53 1.57 0.39 1.43
CA VAL A 53 2.68 -0.09 2.27
C VAL A 53 3.07 0.96 3.29
N ASN A 54 3.50 0.52 4.49
CA ASN A 54 4.05 1.43 5.48
C ASN A 54 5.32 2.11 4.91
N PRO A 55 5.35 3.43 4.65
CA PRO A 55 6.53 4.10 4.10
C PRO A 55 7.72 4.13 5.08
N HIS A 56 7.49 3.73 6.34
CA HIS A 56 8.49 3.59 7.38
C HIS A 56 8.85 2.12 7.65
N TRP A 57 8.48 1.17 6.78
CA TRP A 57 8.69 -0.27 7.01
C TRP A 57 10.13 -0.64 7.35
N GLY A 58 11.12 -0.02 6.69
CA GLY A 58 12.55 -0.23 7.01
C GLY A 58 13.00 0.29 8.38
N ARG A 59 12.11 0.93 9.16
CA ARG A 59 12.40 1.58 10.45
C ARG A 59 11.55 1.05 11.60
N ILE A 60 10.74 0.01 11.39
CA ILE A 60 9.84 -0.53 12.44
C ILE A 60 10.58 -1.07 13.67
N GLY A 61 11.88 -1.38 13.53
CA GLY A 61 12.75 -1.79 14.62
C GLY A 61 13.06 -0.70 15.64
N ARG A 62 12.64 0.56 15.40
CA ARG A 62 12.83 1.70 16.30
C ARG A 62 11.48 2.19 16.85
N PRO A 63 11.44 2.77 18.06
CA PRO A 63 10.27 3.44 18.61
C PRO A 63 9.67 4.45 17.64
N LEU A 64 8.34 4.49 17.56
CA LEU A 64 7.64 5.36 16.62
C LEU A 64 8.04 6.84 16.78
N ARG A 65 8.17 7.34 18.02
CA ARG A 65 8.56 8.73 18.29
C ARG A 65 9.99 9.04 17.81
N GLU A 66 10.92 8.10 17.94
CA GLU A 66 12.27 8.22 17.40
C GLU A 66 12.23 8.34 15.87
N VAL A 67 11.43 7.50 15.20
CA VAL A 67 11.25 7.59 13.74
C VAL A 67 10.59 8.91 13.34
N ALA A 68 9.59 9.38 14.09
CA ALA A 68 8.95 10.67 13.85
C ALA A 68 9.96 11.84 13.95
N ALA A 69 10.79 11.84 14.99
CA ALA A 69 11.87 12.83 15.15
C ALA A 69 12.84 12.78 13.99
N ARG A 70 13.27 11.58 13.60
CA ARG A 70 14.23 11.40 12.51
C ARG A 70 13.68 11.82 11.15
N MET A 71 12.41 11.50 10.86
CA MET A 71 11.73 11.92 9.63
C MET A 71 11.54 13.44 9.56
N ALA A 72 11.23 14.07 10.68
CA ALA A 72 11.16 15.54 10.76
C ALA A 72 12.54 16.18 10.54
N VAL A 73 13.57 15.71 11.24
CA VAL A 73 14.91 16.32 11.24
C VAL A 73 15.64 16.10 9.90
N LEU A 74 15.56 14.89 9.33
CA LEU A 74 16.30 14.53 8.10
C LEU A 74 15.52 14.85 6.82
N GLY A 75 14.20 14.67 6.84
CA GLY A 75 13.35 14.72 5.64
C GLY A 75 12.31 15.85 5.62
N ASP A 76 12.11 16.56 6.74
CA ASP A 76 10.95 17.45 6.92
C ASP A 76 9.62 16.71 6.68
N ILE A 77 9.56 15.46 7.14
CA ILE A 77 8.43 14.55 6.96
C ILE A 77 7.68 14.42 8.28
N ARG A 78 6.35 14.63 8.25
CA ARG A 78 5.50 14.46 9.43
C ARG A 78 4.94 13.05 9.54
N VAL A 79 5.24 12.40 10.65
CA VAL A 79 4.73 11.06 10.99
C VAL A 79 3.45 11.12 11.83
N PHE A 80 3.37 12.07 12.76
CA PHE A 80 2.15 12.32 13.53
C PHE A 80 1.20 13.28 12.79
N PRO A 81 -0.11 13.25 13.09
CA PRO A 81 -1.09 14.18 12.54
C PRO A 81 -0.73 15.63 12.85
N SER A 82 -1.14 16.55 11.99
CA SER A 82 -0.93 17.96 12.26
C SER A 82 -1.70 18.40 13.52
N ARG A 83 -1.15 19.37 14.24
CA ARG A 83 -1.84 19.98 15.40
C ARG A 83 -3.16 20.63 15.00
N ASP A 84 -3.27 21.14 13.76
CA ASP A 84 -4.53 21.65 13.21
C ASP A 84 -5.59 20.55 13.11
N TYR A 85 -5.22 19.37 12.58
CA TYR A 85 -6.12 18.22 12.51
C TYR A 85 -6.56 17.76 13.90
N LEU A 86 -5.62 17.68 14.85
CA LEU A 86 -5.89 17.28 16.23
C LEU A 86 -6.80 18.30 16.94
N LYS A 87 -6.60 19.59 16.65
CA LYS A 87 -7.47 20.66 17.13
C LYS A 87 -8.89 20.52 16.57
N GLU A 88 -9.04 20.27 15.27
CA GLU A 88 -10.37 20.01 14.69
C GLU A 88 -11.04 18.78 15.32
N ALA A 89 -10.26 17.72 15.58
CA ALA A 89 -10.77 16.51 16.25
C ALA A 89 -11.21 16.78 17.70
N TRP A 90 -10.46 17.61 18.42
CA TRP A 90 -10.81 18.07 19.76
C TRP A 90 -12.06 18.95 19.78
N ASP A 91 -12.12 19.97 18.92
CA ASP A 91 -13.24 20.90 18.86
C ASP A 91 -14.54 20.20 18.42
N ALA A 92 -14.44 19.19 17.55
CA ALA A 92 -15.58 18.37 17.12
C ALA A 92 -16.01 17.32 18.16
N GLY A 93 -15.31 17.19 19.29
CA GLY A 93 -15.59 16.21 20.34
C GLY A 93 -15.22 14.76 19.99
N ARG A 94 -14.45 14.54 18.92
CA ARG A 94 -13.87 13.21 18.60
C ARG A 94 -12.81 12.81 19.62
N ILE A 95 -12.06 13.79 20.14
CA ILE A 95 -11.15 13.64 21.27
C ILE A 95 -11.79 14.32 22.48
N THR A 96 -11.92 13.60 23.59
CA THR A 96 -12.48 14.14 24.84
C THR A 96 -11.39 14.39 25.88
N ARG A 97 -11.73 15.14 26.95
CA ARG A 97 -10.83 15.30 28.12
C ARG A 97 -10.42 13.96 28.74
N ALA A 98 -11.32 12.98 28.73
CA ALA A 98 -11.03 11.64 29.25
C ALA A 98 -10.01 10.92 28.35
N ASP A 99 -10.10 11.07 27.03
CA ASP A 99 -9.14 10.53 26.08
C ASP A 99 -7.74 11.10 26.28
N LEU A 100 -7.65 12.41 26.45
CA LEU A 100 -6.39 13.10 26.72
C LEU A 100 -5.78 12.66 28.06
N ALA A 101 -6.59 12.57 29.12
CA ALA A 101 -6.15 12.09 30.41
C ALA A 101 -5.67 10.63 30.35
N HIS A 102 -6.40 9.78 29.61
CA HIS A 102 -6.01 8.40 29.35
C HIS A 102 -4.65 8.32 28.63
N ALA A 103 -4.44 9.12 27.59
CA ALA A 103 -3.17 9.16 26.87
C ALA A 103 -1.98 9.58 27.74
N ILE A 104 -2.14 10.65 28.54
CA ILE A 104 -1.10 11.13 29.47
C ILE A 104 -0.77 10.05 30.50
N ALA A 105 -1.79 9.36 31.03
CA ALA A 105 -1.61 8.34 32.05
C ALA A 105 -0.91 7.07 31.53
N ASN A 106 -1.06 6.76 30.24
CA ASN A 106 -0.51 5.55 29.61
C ASN A 106 0.78 5.77 28.82
N LEU A 107 1.29 7.00 28.75
CA LEU A 107 2.56 7.30 28.11
C LEU A 107 3.64 7.63 29.16
N PRO A 108 4.58 6.71 29.46
CA PRO A 108 5.61 6.95 30.48
C PRO A 108 6.43 8.21 30.23
N ALA A 109 6.72 8.55 28.96
CA ALA A 109 7.43 9.77 28.60
C ALA A 109 6.64 11.05 28.96
N ALA A 110 5.31 11.04 28.84
CA ALA A 110 4.48 12.17 29.25
C ALA A 110 4.47 12.33 30.77
N GLN A 111 4.43 11.21 31.51
CA GLN A 111 4.54 11.22 32.97
C GLN A 111 5.90 11.73 33.43
N ALA A 112 6.98 11.26 32.82
CA ALA A 112 8.34 11.71 33.12
C ALA A 112 8.55 13.21 32.82
N ALA A 113 7.95 13.71 31.74
CA ALA A 113 7.96 15.13 31.39
C ALA A 113 6.99 15.98 32.23
N GLY A 114 6.16 15.37 33.08
CA GLY A 114 5.18 16.07 33.92
C GLY A 114 4.10 16.80 33.13
N LEU A 115 3.73 16.29 31.94
CA LEU A 115 2.75 16.93 31.07
C LEU A 115 1.35 16.94 31.70
N THR A 116 0.71 18.10 31.67
CA THR A 116 -0.68 18.28 32.12
C THR A 116 -1.62 18.48 30.94
N GLY A 117 -2.90 18.11 31.12
CA GLY A 117 -3.91 18.30 30.08
C GLY A 117 -4.02 19.76 29.59
N THR A 118 -3.83 20.74 30.49
CA THR A 118 -3.82 22.16 30.13
C THR A 118 -2.67 22.51 29.18
N GLN A 119 -1.45 22.06 29.48
CA GLN A 119 -0.27 22.28 28.62
C GLN A 119 -0.44 21.63 27.23
N CYS A 120 -1.02 20.42 27.18
CA CYS A 120 -1.35 19.74 25.93
C CYS A 120 -2.33 20.56 25.07
N ILE A 121 -3.39 21.09 25.67
CA ILE A 121 -4.40 21.91 24.98
C ILE A 121 -3.79 23.23 24.48
N GLU A 122 -3.01 23.93 25.30
CA GLU A 122 -2.35 25.17 24.88
C GLU A 122 -1.41 24.98 23.69
N THR A 123 -0.78 23.80 23.59
CA THR A 123 0.19 23.51 22.53
C THR A 123 -0.46 23.29 21.16
N LEU A 124 -1.74 22.92 21.10
CA LEU A 124 -2.48 22.86 19.83
C LEU A 124 -2.55 24.21 19.11
N HIS A 125 -2.44 25.31 19.85
CA HIS A 125 -2.46 26.67 19.29
C HIS A 125 -1.06 27.18 18.90
N LYS A 126 0.00 26.41 19.14
CA LYS A 126 1.38 26.80 18.84
C LYS A 126 1.87 26.06 17.61
N ALA A 127 2.42 26.82 16.66
CA ALA A 127 3.16 26.22 15.54
C ALA A 127 4.31 25.36 16.08
N SER A 128 4.43 24.14 15.56
CA SER A 128 5.60 23.29 15.84
C SER A 128 6.70 23.65 14.84
N SER A 129 7.89 24.01 15.34
CA SER A 129 9.09 24.16 14.52
C SER A 129 10.14 23.17 15.03
N LEU A 130 10.22 22.00 14.39
CA LEU A 130 11.26 21.03 14.68
C LEU A 130 12.56 21.44 13.97
N PRO A 131 13.73 21.20 14.59
CA PRO A 131 15.00 21.48 13.93
C PRO A 131 15.15 20.61 12.69
N ARG A 132 15.62 21.20 11.59
CA ARG A 132 15.91 20.48 10.34
C ARG A 132 17.41 20.54 10.07
N LEU A 133 18.03 19.38 9.82
CA LEU A 133 19.43 19.35 9.42
C LEU A 133 19.55 19.80 7.96
N PRO A 134 20.43 20.78 7.66
CA PRO A 134 20.58 21.30 6.32
C PRO A 134 21.39 20.33 5.45
N LEU A 135 21.01 20.18 4.19
CA LEU A 135 21.85 19.49 3.20
C LEU A 135 22.76 20.48 2.48
N LEU A 136 23.83 19.97 1.88
CA LEU A 136 24.81 20.78 1.16
C LEU A 136 24.15 21.65 0.08
N ILE A 137 23.22 21.07 -0.67
CA ILE A 137 22.43 21.76 -1.68
C ILE A 137 21.57 22.92 -1.14
N ASP A 138 21.13 22.86 0.11
CA ASP A 138 20.28 23.90 0.71
C ASP A 138 21.10 25.11 1.14
N VAL A 139 22.35 24.85 1.55
CA VAL A 139 23.25 25.86 2.12
C VAL A 139 24.01 26.61 1.01
N LEU A 140 24.27 25.95 -0.12
CA LEU A 140 24.99 26.55 -1.25
C LEU A 140 24.11 27.38 -2.20
N ASP A 141 22.78 27.23 -2.14
CA ASP A 141 21.83 28.01 -2.95
C ASP A 141 21.43 29.32 -2.25
N ASP A 142 22.42 30.16 -1.97
CA ASP A 142 22.32 31.42 -1.22
C ASP A 142 22.04 32.66 -2.09
N ASP A 143 21.75 32.46 -3.38
CA ASP A 143 21.57 33.52 -4.38
C ASP A 143 20.41 34.46 -3.99
N PRO A 144 20.64 35.79 -3.93
CA PRO A 144 19.58 36.78 -3.69
C PRO A 144 18.45 36.74 -4.74
N GLN A 145 18.76 36.34 -5.97
CA GLN A 145 17.80 36.18 -7.07
C GLN A 145 17.24 34.75 -7.19
N ARG A 146 17.44 33.86 -6.19
CA ARG A 146 16.91 32.49 -6.20
C ARG A 146 15.41 32.38 -6.47
N HIS A 147 14.64 33.43 -6.22
CA HIS A 147 13.19 33.49 -6.48
C HIS A 147 12.85 33.71 -7.96
N ALA A 148 13.82 34.09 -8.80
CA ALA A 148 13.66 34.30 -10.24
C ALA A 148 14.06 33.07 -11.08
N ARG A 149 14.57 32.00 -10.45
CA ARG A 149 14.96 30.73 -11.09
C ARG A 149 14.49 29.53 -10.26
N LEU A 150 14.61 28.32 -10.80
CA LEU A 150 14.44 27.11 -10.00
C LEU A 150 15.53 27.06 -8.91
N SER A 151 15.15 26.67 -7.71
CA SER A 151 16.14 26.34 -6.68
C SER A 151 17.01 25.17 -7.16
N TRP A 152 18.26 25.12 -6.72
CA TRP A 152 19.17 24.03 -7.09
C TRP A 152 18.60 22.67 -6.70
N ARG A 153 17.93 22.60 -5.54
CA ARG A 153 17.18 21.42 -5.10
C ARG A 153 16.16 20.97 -6.13
N GLN A 154 15.33 21.89 -6.63
CA GLN A 154 14.31 21.57 -7.64
C GLN A 154 14.93 21.18 -8.98
N ALA A 155 15.95 21.92 -9.44
CA ALA A 155 16.63 21.63 -10.70
C ALA A 155 17.29 20.25 -10.69
N ILE A 156 18.02 19.92 -9.61
CA ILE A 156 18.69 18.63 -9.45
C ILE A 156 17.67 17.49 -9.31
N THR A 157 16.62 17.68 -8.51
CA THR A 157 15.55 16.66 -8.38
C THR A 157 14.89 16.40 -9.73
N HIS A 158 14.62 17.45 -10.50
CA HIS A 158 14.04 17.36 -11.83
C HIS A 158 14.97 16.60 -12.79
N GLN A 159 16.25 16.97 -12.83
CA GLN A 159 17.26 16.33 -13.69
C GLN A 159 17.40 14.84 -13.38
N VAL A 160 17.56 14.48 -12.10
CA VAL A 160 17.65 13.08 -11.66
C VAL A 160 16.38 12.31 -12.03
N SER A 161 15.22 12.94 -11.85
CA SER A 161 13.94 12.31 -12.18
C SER A 161 13.75 12.08 -13.67
N GLN A 162 14.21 12.99 -14.53
CA GLN A 162 14.20 12.79 -15.98
C GLN A 162 15.14 11.66 -16.39
N THR A 163 16.35 11.60 -15.82
CA THR A 163 17.27 10.48 -16.06
C THR A 163 16.66 9.16 -15.62
N CYS A 164 16.09 9.07 -14.42
CA CYS A 164 15.43 7.85 -13.94
C CYS A 164 14.24 7.47 -14.82
N ALA A 165 13.39 8.43 -15.21
CA ALA A 165 12.27 8.17 -16.12
C ALA A 165 12.74 7.60 -17.46
N ALA A 166 13.81 8.15 -18.05
CA ALA A 166 14.37 7.65 -19.30
C ALA A 166 15.09 6.29 -19.14
N TYR A 167 15.69 6.02 -17.98
CA TYR A 167 16.42 4.79 -17.70
C TYR A 167 15.49 3.61 -17.39
N PHE A 168 14.39 3.85 -16.66
CA PHE A 168 13.48 2.78 -16.24
C PHE A 168 12.32 2.55 -17.20
N ASP A 169 12.11 3.42 -18.20
CA ASP A 169 11.03 3.25 -19.16
C ASP A 169 11.27 2.04 -20.08
N GLU A 170 10.40 1.03 -20.01
CA GLU A 170 10.42 -0.14 -20.91
C GLU A 170 9.22 -0.18 -21.86
N HIS A 171 8.32 0.81 -21.79
CA HIS A 171 6.97 0.68 -22.36
C HIS A 171 6.46 1.90 -23.12
N GLN A 172 6.82 3.11 -22.69
CA GLN A 172 6.19 4.34 -23.16
C GLN A 172 6.93 4.94 -24.36
N ALA A 173 8.26 5.01 -24.32
CA ALA A 173 9.07 5.51 -25.43
C ALA A 173 9.38 4.40 -26.45
N ASP A 174 9.13 4.69 -27.73
CA ASP A 174 9.45 3.80 -28.85
C ASP A 174 10.96 3.76 -29.15
N TRP A 175 11.69 4.85 -28.82
CA TRP A 175 13.15 4.92 -28.88
C TRP A 175 13.74 4.89 -27.47
N GLN A 176 14.71 4.00 -27.25
CA GLN A 176 15.31 3.75 -25.95
C GLN A 176 16.83 3.93 -26.01
N PRO A 177 17.45 4.64 -25.06
CA PRO A 177 18.90 4.79 -25.01
C PRO A 177 19.58 3.52 -24.46
N SER A 178 20.89 3.38 -24.68
CA SER A 178 21.68 2.26 -24.14
C SER A 178 21.80 2.33 -22.62
N ARG A 179 21.73 1.18 -21.93
CA ARG A 179 21.70 1.06 -20.45
C ARG A 179 22.73 0.09 -19.88
N THR A 180 23.70 -0.34 -20.69
CA THR A 180 24.60 -1.47 -20.41
C THR A 180 25.52 -1.30 -19.20
N GLU A 181 25.79 -0.06 -18.78
CA GLU A 181 26.78 0.25 -17.73
C GLU A 181 26.17 0.63 -16.37
N GLY A 182 24.84 0.46 -16.20
CA GLY A 182 24.13 0.78 -14.96
C GLY A 182 23.64 2.24 -14.88
N LEU A 183 22.93 2.57 -13.80
CA LEU A 183 22.22 3.85 -13.66
C LEU A 183 23.18 5.02 -13.44
N TYR A 184 24.23 4.83 -12.62
CA TYR A 184 25.22 5.89 -12.38
C TYR A 184 25.97 6.28 -13.66
N ALA A 185 26.41 5.30 -14.44
CA ALA A 185 27.11 5.55 -15.70
C ALA A 185 26.19 6.23 -16.73
N PHE A 186 24.94 5.77 -16.82
CA PHE A 186 23.93 6.39 -17.68
C PHE A 186 23.66 7.86 -17.30
N TRP A 187 23.51 8.15 -16.01
CA TRP A 187 23.37 9.52 -15.52
C TRP A 187 24.58 10.38 -15.86
N ARG A 188 25.81 9.88 -15.62
CA ARG A 188 27.05 10.61 -15.92
C ARG A 188 27.16 10.96 -17.41
N ASP A 189 26.86 10.00 -18.29
CA ASP A 189 26.86 10.24 -19.73
C ASP A 189 25.81 11.29 -20.13
N THR A 190 24.59 11.18 -19.58
CA THR A 190 23.49 12.11 -19.85
C THR A 190 23.84 13.54 -19.41
N ILE A 191 24.32 13.73 -18.17
CA ILE A 191 24.59 15.07 -17.62
C ILE A 191 25.77 15.75 -18.33
N THR A 192 26.75 14.99 -18.83
CA THR A 192 27.90 15.53 -19.56
C THR A 192 27.49 16.15 -20.90
N HIS A 193 26.39 15.66 -21.49
CA HIS A 193 25.82 16.17 -22.75
C HIS A 193 24.63 17.13 -22.54
N ASP A 194 24.22 17.41 -21.30
CA ASP A 194 23.14 18.34 -20.98
C ASP A 194 23.69 19.77 -20.81
N HIS A 195 23.58 20.57 -21.87
CA HIS A 195 23.98 21.98 -21.83
C HIS A 195 22.90 22.91 -21.21
N GLY A 196 21.69 22.41 -20.95
CA GLY A 196 20.57 23.19 -20.44
C GLY A 196 20.60 23.37 -18.92
N ILE A 197 21.03 22.34 -18.19
CA ILE A 197 21.03 22.34 -16.72
C ILE A 197 21.91 23.44 -16.11
N ALA A 198 23.07 23.72 -16.72
CA ALA A 198 23.96 24.81 -16.32
C ALA A 198 23.26 26.17 -16.38
N VAL A 199 22.46 26.41 -17.42
CA VAL A 199 21.68 27.64 -17.61
C VAL A 199 20.54 27.71 -16.60
N LEU A 200 19.80 26.63 -16.39
CA LEU A 200 18.68 26.57 -15.42
C LEU A 200 19.14 26.85 -13.99
N MET A 201 20.34 26.40 -13.63
CA MET A 201 20.92 26.57 -12.28
C MET A 201 21.71 27.87 -12.11
N GLY A 202 22.04 28.58 -13.20
CA GLY A 202 22.92 29.74 -13.16
C GLY A 202 24.38 29.40 -12.85
N LEU A 203 24.85 28.24 -13.30
CA LEU A 203 26.20 27.71 -13.06
C LEU A 203 26.97 27.55 -14.38
N PRO A 204 27.58 28.63 -14.92
CA PRO A 204 28.23 28.59 -16.23
C PRO A 204 29.47 27.67 -16.27
N ASP A 205 30.15 27.48 -15.14
CA ASP A 205 31.33 26.59 -15.02
C ASP A 205 30.97 25.13 -14.70
N LEU A 206 29.69 24.75 -14.72
CA LEU A 206 29.23 23.40 -14.38
C LEU A 206 29.94 22.32 -15.21
N GLY A 207 30.12 22.55 -16.52
CA GLY A 207 30.80 21.59 -17.40
C GLY A 207 32.21 21.21 -16.92
N ARG A 208 32.99 22.18 -16.42
CA ARG A 208 34.33 21.93 -15.87
C ARG A 208 34.27 21.10 -14.59
N ALA A 209 33.26 21.32 -13.75
CA ALA A 209 33.08 20.54 -12.53
C ALA A 209 32.64 19.09 -12.82
N LEU A 210 31.92 18.87 -13.94
CA LEU A 210 31.54 17.52 -14.38
C LEU A 210 32.74 16.68 -14.84
N ASP A 211 33.82 17.29 -15.35
CA ASP A 211 35.06 16.58 -15.71
C ASP A 211 35.72 15.88 -14.51
N ALA A 212 35.42 16.33 -13.28
CA ALA A 212 35.92 15.73 -12.05
C ALA A 212 35.09 14.52 -11.58
N LEU A 213 33.97 14.20 -12.22
CA LEU A 213 33.11 13.09 -11.85
C LEU A 213 33.83 11.75 -12.05
N PRO A 214 33.93 10.91 -11.00
CA PRO A 214 34.56 9.61 -11.15
C PRO A 214 33.78 8.67 -12.09
N PRO A 215 34.48 7.77 -12.80
CA PRO A 215 33.90 6.90 -13.81
C PRO A 215 33.07 5.74 -13.20
N THR A 216 33.21 5.46 -11.92
CA THR A 216 32.47 4.40 -11.24
C THR A 216 31.70 4.94 -10.04
N ARG A 217 30.60 4.27 -9.70
CA ARG A 217 29.80 4.57 -8.51
C ARG A 217 30.65 4.54 -7.23
N THR A 218 31.45 3.49 -7.06
CA THR A 218 32.31 3.29 -5.89
C THR A 218 33.32 4.42 -5.73
N ASP A 219 33.95 4.84 -6.84
CA ASP A 219 34.89 5.97 -6.80
C ASP A 219 34.16 7.29 -6.50
N ALA A 220 32.93 7.46 -7.00
CA ALA A 220 32.11 8.64 -6.72
C ALA A 220 31.74 8.75 -5.24
N GLU A 221 31.29 7.66 -4.61
CA GLU A 221 30.96 7.64 -3.17
C GLU A 221 32.16 8.03 -2.32
N ARG A 222 33.33 7.44 -2.60
CA ARG A 222 34.59 7.78 -1.95
C ARG A 222 34.97 9.24 -2.16
N TRP A 223 34.91 9.70 -3.40
CA TRP A 223 35.25 11.07 -3.81
C TRP A 223 34.39 12.11 -3.09
N VAL A 224 33.09 11.86 -2.96
CA VAL A 224 32.16 12.76 -2.24
C VAL A 224 32.42 12.73 -0.74
N LEU A 225 32.49 11.56 -0.10
CA LEU A 225 32.63 11.47 1.36
C LEU A 225 33.96 12.06 1.86
N GLN A 226 35.03 11.89 1.09
CA GLN A 226 36.32 12.54 1.40
C GLN A 226 36.23 14.07 1.32
N ARG A 227 35.45 14.63 0.38
CA ARG A 227 35.25 16.08 0.24
C ARG A 227 34.30 16.66 1.28
N LEU A 228 33.26 15.91 1.65
CA LEU A 228 32.32 16.31 2.69
C LEU A 228 33.02 16.44 4.04
N GLY A 229 33.97 15.57 4.36
CA GLY A 229 34.72 15.66 5.62
C GLY A 229 33.85 15.51 6.87
N LEU A 230 32.65 14.94 6.74
CA LEU A 230 31.76 14.66 7.86
C LEU A 230 32.31 13.52 8.74
N PRO A 231 32.12 13.57 10.07
CA PRO A 231 32.46 12.46 10.95
C PRO A 231 31.78 11.16 10.51
N GLU A 232 32.49 10.04 10.58
CA GLU A 232 31.98 8.73 10.15
C GLU A 232 30.69 8.33 10.89
N ALA A 233 30.57 8.76 12.15
CA ALA A 233 29.43 8.47 13.01
C ALA A 233 28.09 9.05 12.50
N VAL A 234 28.11 10.03 11.59
CA VAL A 234 26.89 10.67 11.05
C VAL A 234 26.68 10.38 9.56
N TRP A 235 27.53 9.55 8.95
CA TRP A 235 27.38 9.19 7.54
C TRP A 235 26.02 8.54 7.26
N PRO A 236 25.52 7.54 8.01
CA PRO A 236 24.24 6.91 7.69
C PRO A 236 23.07 7.91 7.66
N GLU A 237 22.98 8.80 8.65
CA GLU A 237 21.92 9.81 8.74
C GLU A 237 22.02 10.85 7.61
N TYR A 238 23.23 11.27 7.25
CA TYR A 238 23.44 12.19 6.13
C TYR A 238 23.02 11.57 4.80
N LEU A 239 23.49 10.35 4.54
CA LEU A 239 23.20 9.60 3.31
C LEU A 239 21.70 9.35 3.15
N GLU A 240 21.02 9.05 4.25
CA GLU A 240 19.56 8.92 4.24
C GLU A 240 18.85 10.24 3.99
N ALA A 241 19.26 11.34 4.64
CA ALA A 241 18.69 12.66 4.39
C ALA A 241 18.82 13.04 2.90
N VAL A 242 19.92 12.65 2.25
CA VAL A 242 20.12 12.81 0.80
C VAL A 242 19.11 11.98 -0.01
N LEU A 243 18.90 10.70 0.33
CA LEU A 243 17.88 9.85 -0.34
C LEU A 243 16.46 10.38 -0.16
N LEU A 244 16.13 10.92 1.02
CA LEU A 244 14.81 11.50 1.29
C LEU A 244 14.49 12.72 0.40
N THR A 245 15.49 13.33 -0.28
CA THR A 245 15.23 14.37 -1.29
C THR A 245 14.65 13.85 -2.60
N VAL A 246 14.80 12.56 -2.87
CA VAL A 246 14.26 11.82 -4.02
C VAL A 246 13.58 10.53 -3.55
N ASN A 247 12.83 10.62 -2.45
CA ASN A 247 12.25 9.47 -1.77
C ASN A 247 11.39 8.61 -2.70
N GLY A 248 10.73 9.21 -3.70
CA GLY A 248 9.93 8.49 -4.67
C GLY A 248 10.74 7.55 -5.55
N TRP A 249 11.76 8.08 -6.23
CA TRP A 249 12.67 7.25 -7.01
C TRP A 249 13.46 6.27 -6.14
N ALA A 250 13.83 6.68 -4.93
CA ALA A 250 14.46 5.78 -3.97
C ALA A 250 13.53 4.60 -3.61
N SER A 251 12.23 4.85 -3.43
CA SER A 251 11.24 3.81 -3.13
C SER A 251 11.01 2.88 -4.33
N TRP A 252 11.06 3.40 -5.56
CA TRP A 252 11.05 2.57 -6.78
C TRP A 252 12.27 1.65 -6.85
N CYS A 253 13.48 2.17 -6.64
CA CYS A 253 14.69 1.34 -6.61
C CYS A 253 14.67 0.33 -5.45
N ALA A 254 14.12 0.71 -4.29
CA ALA A 254 13.92 -0.22 -3.18
C ALA A 254 12.94 -1.36 -3.54
N TRP A 255 11.93 -1.09 -4.37
CA TRP A 255 11.03 -2.11 -4.91
C TRP A 255 11.74 -3.06 -5.88
N LEU A 256 12.59 -2.57 -6.79
CA LEU A 256 13.43 -3.44 -7.64
C LEU A 256 14.29 -4.39 -6.80
N GLY A 257 14.92 -3.86 -5.74
CA GLY A 257 15.66 -4.69 -4.78
C GLY A 257 14.79 -5.66 -4.00
N TRP A 258 13.54 -5.31 -3.72
CA TRP A 258 12.58 -6.22 -3.08
C TRP A 258 12.23 -7.40 -3.99
N GLU A 259 11.84 -7.15 -5.24
CA GLU A 259 11.53 -8.19 -6.23
C GLU A 259 12.75 -9.07 -6.51
N ALA A 260 13.94 -8.48 -6.65
CA ALA A 260 15.18 -9.22 -6.84
C ALA A 260 15.44 -10.19 -5.67
N ARG A 261 15.28 -9.73 -4.41
CA ARG A 261 15.44 -10.60 -3.23
C ARG A 261 14.41 -11.73 -3.18
N LEU A 262 13.15 -11.47 -3.52
CA LEU A 262 12.12 -12.51 -3.63
C LEU A 262 12.48 -13.56 -4.69
N ALA A 263 13.18 -13.16 -5.75
CA ALA A 263 13.70 -14.05 -6.79
C ALA A 263 15.08 -14.67 -6.46
N GLY A 264 15.66 -14.40 -5.27
CA GLY A 264 16.97 -14.90 -4.87
C GLY A 264 18.17 -14.15 -5.46
N GLY A 265 17.97 -12.95 -6.00
CA GLY A 265 18.99 -12.07 -6.57
C GLY A 265 19.21 -10.77 -5.76
N THR A 266 19.95 -9.84 -6.37
CA THR A 266 20.28 -8.53 -5.79
C THR A 266 20.10 -7.42 -6.82
N ASP A 267 19.83 -6.20 -6.36
CA ASP A 267 19.66 -5.02 -7.20
C ASP A 267 20.57 -3.88 -6.73
N ALA A 268 21.21 -3.16 -7.66
CA ALA A 268 22.18 -2.09 -7.35
C ALA A 268 21.61 -0.67 -7.52
N HIS A 269 20.40 -0.49 -8.06
CA HIS A 269 19.92 0.80 -8.53
C HIS A 269 19.75 1.83 -7.42
N LEU A 270 19.30 1.41 -6.23
CA LEU A 270 19.15 2.34 -5.11
C LEU A 270 20.50 2.92 -4.67
N ARG A 271 21.55 2.10 -4.76
CA ARG A 271 22.92 2.51 -4.43
C ARG A 271 23.49 3.45 -5.50
N ASP A 272 23.22 3.16 -6.77
CA ASP A 272 23.55 4.06 -7.88
C ASP A 272 22.84 5.42 -7.73
N LEU A 273 21.56 5.43 -7.38
CA LEU A 273 20.78 6.65 -7.16
C LEU A 273 21.34 7.48 -6.00
N LEU A 274 21.75 6.85 -4.90
CA LEU A 274 22.43 7.52 -3.80
C LEU A 274 23.74 8.17 -4.27
N ALA A 275 24.58 7.45 -5.01
CA ALA A 275 25.82 8.00 -5.58
C ALA A 275 25.56 9.21 -6.49
N ILE A 276 24.55 9.14 -7.37
CA ILE A 276 24.11 10.28 -8.21
C ILE A 276 23.76 11.48 -7.35
N ARG A 277 22.95 11.28 -6.31
CA ARG A 277 22.50 12.38 -5.43
C ARG A 277 23.64 12.98 -4.61
N LEU A 278 24.58 12.16 -4.17
CA LEU A 278 25.80 12.60 -3.48
C LEU A 278 26.73 13.39 -4.39
N ALA A 279 26.95 12.89 -5.61
CA ALA A 279 27.84 13.51 -6.59
C ALA A 279 27.45 14.96 -6.86
N TRP A 280 26.14 15.24 -6.98
CA TRP A 280 25.62 16.60 -7.10
C TRP A 280 26.07 17.55 -5.99
N GLY A 281 26.17 17.07 -4.74
CA GLY A 281 26.67 17.87 -3.63
C GLY A 281 28.12 18.32 -3.84
N ALA A 282 28.99 17.38 -4.23
CA ALA A 282 30.40 17.67 -4.48
C ALA A 282 30.63 18.49 -5.77
N ILE A 283 29.85 18.27 -6.84
CA ILE A 283 29.90 19.11 -8.04
C ILE A 283 29.63 20.57 -7.68
N LEU A 284 28.60 20.84 -6.86
CA LEU A 284 28.24 22.21 -6.47
C LEU A 284 29.34 22.88 -5.64
N LEU A 285 30.07 22.14 -4.80
CA LEU A 285 31.23 22.66 -4.08
C LEU A 285 32.34 23.12 -5.04
N GLU A 286 32.62 22.34 -6.09
CA GLU A 286 33.64 22.69 -7.09
C GLU A 286 33.23 23.94 -7.91
N CYS A 287 31.94 24.16 -8.15
CA CYS A 287 31.44 25.32 -8.90
C CYS A 287 31.49 26.65 -8.12
N LYS A 288 31.55 26.62 -6.77
CA LYS A 288 31.34 27.79 -5.91
C LYS A 288 32.40 27.89 -4.79
N ASP A 289 33.70 27.92 -5.08
CA ASP A 289 34.77 28.05 -4.06
C ASP A 289 35.04 29.50 -3.61
N ASP A 290 33.99 30.23 -3.21
CA ASP A 290 34.14 31.55 -2.59
C ASP A 290 34.13 31.48 -1.04
N VAL A 291 34.45 32.61 -0.40
CA VAL A 291 34.54 32.72 1.06
C VAL A 291 33.18 32.47 1.74
N VAL A 292 32.08 32.82 1.08
CA VAL A 292 30.72 32.64 1.60
C VAL A 292 30.37 31.16 1.60
N THR A 293 30.63 30.45 0.51
CA THR A 293 30.48 28.99 0.40
C THR A 293 31.30 28.26 1.46
N ARG A 294 32.58 28.61 1.64
CA ARG A 294 33.42 27.96 2.67
C ARG A 294 32.87 28.15 4.08
N LYS A 295 32.36 29.35 4.40
CA LYS A 295 31.72 29.61 5.70
C LYS A 295 30.41 28.83 5.85
N ALA A 296 29.60 28.77 4.80
CA ALA A 296 28.33 28.08 4.79
C ALA A 296 28.53 26.55 4.93
N PHE A 297 29.53 26.01 4.24
CA PHE A 297 29.96 24.61 4.39
C PHE A 297 30.47 24.30 5.79
N ALA A 298 31.31 25.16 6.39
CA ALA A 298 31.75 24.98 7.77
C ALA A 298 30.59 24.99 8.78
N ALA A 299 29.57 25.84 8.56
CA ALA A 299 28.35 25.85 9.38
C ALA A 299 27.54 24.56 9.23
N LEU A 300 27.44 24.02 8.01
CA LEU A 300 26.81 22.72 7.76
C LEU A 300 27.51 21.60 8.53
N LEU A 301 28.86 21.56 8.50
CA LEU A 301 29.61 20.55 9.26
C LEU A 301 29.34 20.66 10.76
N ALA A 302 29.27 21.89 11.30
CA ALA A 302 28.94 22.11 12.70
C ALA A 302 27.53 21.60 13.06
N GLU A 303 26.52 21.84 12.23
CA GLU A 303 25.16 21.33 12.46
C GLU A 303 25.10 19.80 12.41
N TRP A 304 25.83 19.16 11.50
CA TRP A 304 25.85 17.70 11.40
C TRP A 304 26.65 17.01 12.50
N ILE A 305 27.66 17.65 13.07
CA ILE A 305 28.34 17.15 14.28
C ILE A 305 27.33 17.06 15.45
N GLU A 306 26.41 18.01 15.54
CA GLU A 306 25.35 18.04 16.56
C GLU A 306 24.10 17.23 16.18
N ALA A 307 24.10 16.50 15.07
CA ALA A 307 22.95 15.73 14.60
C ALA A 307 22.34 14.79 15.67
N PRO A 308 23.11 14.04 16.47
CA PRO A 308 22.54 13.20 17.53
C PRO A 308 21.78 14.00 18.60
N GLU A 309 22.24 15.21 18.92
CA GLU A 309 21.55 16.08 19.88
C GLU A 309 20.29 16.69 19.26
N ARG A 310 20.33 17.11 17.99
CA ARG A 310 19.13 17.58 17.27
C ARG A 310 18.03 16.52 17.22
N LEU A 311 18.40 15.26 17.01
CA LEU A 311 17.46 14.14 16.99
C LEU A 311 16.83 13.91 18.37
N ARG A 312 17.63 13.93 19.45
CA ARG A 312 17.11 13.83 20.83
C ARG A 312 16.15 14.97 21.16
N GLN A 313 16.54 16.22 20.86
CA GLN A 313 15.68 17.38 21.08
C GLN A 313 14.35 17.26 20.34
N ALA A 314 14.37 16.81 19.08
CA ALA A 314 13.15 16.60 18.31
C ALA A 314 12.28 15.48 18.90
N GLU A 315 12.87 14.41 19.42
CA GLU A 315 12.15 13.34 20.10
C GLU A 315 11.43 13.84 21.36
N ASP A 316 12.13 14.60 22.21
CA ASP A 316 11.55 15.19 23.43
C ASP A 316 10.41 16.16 23.11
N MET A 317 10.57 16.97 22.06
CA MET A 317 9.52 17.89 21.59
C MET A 317 8.26 17.16 21.10
N LEU A 318 8.42 15.98 20.53
CA LEU A 318 7.33 15.19 19.95
C LEU A 318 6.55 14.35 20.97
N VAL A 319 6.96 14.30 22.24
CA VAL A 319 6.20 13.61 23.30
C VAL A 319 4.75 14.12 23.34
N ILE A 320 4.53 15.42 23.15
CA ILE A 320 3.20 16.02 23.19
C ILE A 320 2.35 15.64 21.97
N ASP A 321 2.96 15.53 20.80
CA ASP A 321 2.28 15.10 19.56
C ASP A 321 1.92 13.60 19.64
N GLU A 322 2.76 12.79 20.29
CA GLU A 322 2.44 11.38 20.59
C GLU A 322 1.29 11.24 21.60
N VAL A 323 1.21 12.08 22.65
CA VAL A 323 0.05 12.13 23.55
C VAL A 323 -1.22 12.38 22.76
N TRP A 324 -1.21 13.36 21.85
CA TRP A 324 -2.37 13.67 21.03
C TRP A 324 -2.73 12.55 20.04
N GLN A 325 -1.74 11.86 19.46
CA GLN A 325 -1.97 10.65 18.67
C GLN A 325 -2.71 9.59 19.49
N GLN A 326 -2.24 9.29 20.71
CA GLN A 326 -2.88 8.31 21.58
C GLN A 326 -4.28 8.74 22.03
N ALA A 327 -4.50 10.04 22.25
CA ALA A 327 -5.82 10.57 22.61
C ALA A 327 -6.82 10.43 21.45
N LEU A 328 -6.38 10.68 20.21
CA LEU A 328 -7.18 10.46 19.01
C LEU A 328 -7.59 8.99 18.88
N GLU A 329 -6.64 8.08 19.11
CA GLU A 329 -6.87 6.64 19.06
C GLU A 329 -7.80 6.17 20.19
N ALA A 330 -7.62 6.65 21.42
CA ALA A 330 -8.47 6.35 22.56
C ALA A 330 -9.93 6.71 22.30
N GLY A 331 -10.18 7.84 21.62
CA GLY A 331 -11.52 8.27 21.22
C GLY A 331 -12.25 7.24 20.35
N TYR A 332 -11.58 6.72 19.33
CA TYR A 332 -12.11 5.64 18.47
C TYR A 332 -12.19 4.30 19.22
N GLN A 333 -11.12 3.95 19.94
CA GLN A 333 -10.99 2.68 20.65
C GLN A 333 -12.06 2.49 21.72
N ARG A 334 -12.48 3.55 22.41
CA ARG A 334 -13.61 3.50 23.37
C ARG A 334 -14.89 3.00 22.71
N GLU A 335 -15.21 3.55 21.54
CA GLU A 335 -16.42 3.17 20.81
C GLU A 335 -16.32 1.76 20.24
N LEU A 336 -15.14 1.36 19.74
CA LEU A 336 -14.88 0.00 19.31
C LEU A 336 -15.05 -1.00 20.47
N ALA A 337 -14.45 -0.73 21.63
CA ALA A 337 -14.57 -1.57 22.81
C ALA A 337 -16.03 -1.69 23.27
N ARG A 338 -16.79 -0.58 23.24
CA ARG A 338 -18.23 -0.57 23.55
C ARG A 338 -19.01 -1.46 22.59
N LYS A 339 -18.77 -1.35 21.28
CA LYS A 339 -19.44 -2.15 20.25
C LYS A 339 -19.14 -3.65 20.40
N LEU A 340 -17.87 -4.02 20.57
CA LEU A 340 -17.46 -5.41 20.72
C LEU A 340 -17.87 -6.04 22.07
N GLY A 341 -17.89 -5.24 23.15
CA GLY A 341 -18.32 -5.71 24.48
C GLY A 341 -19.84 -5.89 24.62
N GLN A 342 -20.63 -5.36 23.68
CA GLN A 342 -22.10 -5.52 23.66
C GLN A 342 -22.56 -6.77 22.91
N VAL A 343 -21.65 -7.47 22.23
CA VAL A 343 -21.98 -8.70 21.53
C VAL A 343 -22.30 -9.79 22.56
N PRO A 344 -23.46 -10.47 22.47
CA PRO A 344 -23.81 -11.54 23.40
C PRO A 344 -22.72 -12.61 23.47
N ALA A 345 -22.55 -13.20 24.64
CA ALA A 345 -21.69 -14.37 24.80
C ALA A 345 -22.08 -15.48 23.80
N ALA A 346 -21.11 -16.31 23.41
CA ALA A 346 -21.31 -17.38 22.44
C ALA A 346 -22.64 -18.11 22.69
N PRO A 347 -23.44 -18.39 21.65
CA PRO A 347 -24.72 -19.08 21.84
C PRO A 347 -24.50 -20.36 22.65
N ALA A 348 -25.24 -20.49 23.75
CA ALA A 348 -25.15 -21.60 24.70
C ALA A 348 -25.75 -22.89 24.12
N THR A 349 -25.20 -23.37 23.00
CA THR A 349 -25.53 -24.64 22.35
C THR A 349 -24.33 -25.12 21.53
N ALA A 350 -23.17 -25.27 22.18
CA ALA A 350 -22.04 -26.06 21.63
C ALA A 350 -21.85 -27.38 22.39
N SER A 351 -22.75 -27.72 23.32
CA SER A 351 -22.77 -28.97 24.06
C SER A 351 -23.96 -29.86 23.64
N ALA A 352 -23.61 -31.00 23.05
CA ALA A 352 -24.32 -32.28 23.05
C ALA A 352 -25.61 -32.52 22.24
N ASP A 353 -26.27 -31.53 21.62
CA ASP A 353 -27.39 -31.78 20.67
C ASP A 353 -27.19 -30.99 19.35
N ALA A 354 -26.09 -31.27 18.65
CA ALA A 354 -25.69 -30.62 17.39
C ALA A 354 -26.49 -31.07 16.15
N GLY A 355 -27.73 -31.54 16.32
CA GLY A 355 -28.54 -32.15 15.26
C GLY A 355 -29.60 -31.25 14.60
N SER A 356 -29.98 -30.12 15.19
CA SER A 356 -31.20 -29.40 14.73
C SER A 356 -31.11 -27.88 14.53
N ALA A 357 -30.12 -27.17 15.11
CA ALA A 357 -29.93 -25.73 14.85
C ALA A 357 -29.02 -25.46 13.62
N ASP A 358 -28.04 -26.33 13.40
CA ASP A 358 -27.01 -26.22 12.35
C ASP A 358 -27.50 -26.64 10.95
N ALA A 359 -28.64 -27.34 10.85
CA ALA A 359 -29.27 -27.72 9.58
C ALA A 359 -29.91 -26.53 8.82
N SER A 360 -29.73 -25.30 9.31
CA SER A 360 -30.33 -24.07 8.78
C SER A 360 -29.43 -23.27 7.84
N ILE A 361 -28.11 -23.52 7.80
CA ILE A 361 -27.20 -22.80 6.91
C ILE A 361 -27.23 -23.43 5.52
N GLU A 362 -27.83 -22.72 4.57
CA GLU A 362 -27.92 -23.12 3.17
C GLU A 362 -26.72 -22.63 2.35
N VAL A 363 -26.06 -21.53 2.80
CA VAL A 363 -24.95 -20.90 2.08
C VAL A 363 -23.84 -20.48 3.04
N GLN A 364 -22.60 -20.82 2.72
CA GLN A 364 -21.41 -20.22 3.33
C GLN A 364 -20.74 -19.30 2.31
N ALA A 365 -20.34 -18.09 2.71
CA ALA A 365 -19.69 -17.14 1.82
C ALA A 365 -18.38 -16.63 2.41
N ALA A 366 -17.26 -17.11 1.87
CA ALA A 366 -15.92 -16.66 2.22
C ALA A 366 -15.56 -15.39 1.46
N PHE A 367 -15.63 -14.25 2.14
CA PHE A 367 -15.28 -12.93 1.64
C PHE A 367 -13.82 -12.57 1.91
N CYS A 368 -13.24 -11.75 1.03
CA CYS A 368 -12.01 -11.02 1.36
C CYS A 368 -12.18 -10.25 2.69
N ILE A 369 -11.13 -10.23 3.53
CA ILE A 369 -11.08 -9.46 4.80
C ILE A 369 -11.19 -7.94 4.65
N ASP A 370 -11.25 -7.42 3.42
CA ASP A 370 -11.33 -5.98 3.09
C ASP A 370 -12.44 -5.26 3.88
N VAL A 371 -12.13 -4.06 4.41
CA VAL A 371 -13.07 -3.28 5.23
C VAL A 371 -14.35 -2.90 4.48
N ARG A 372 -14.30 -2.81 3.15
CA ARG A 372 -15.47 -2.52 2.30
C ARG A 372 -16.38 -3.73 2.15
N SER A 373 -15.89 -4.94 2.43
CA SER A 373 -16.70 -6.15 2.46
C SER A 373 -17.41 -6.37 3.80
N GLU A 374 -17.01 -5.71 4.89
CA GLU A 374 -17.70 -5.80 6.19
C GLU A 374 -19.20 -5.44 6.11
N PRO A 375 -19.59 -4.28 5.54
CA PRO A 375 -21.01 -3.93 5.42
C PRO A 375 -21.79 -4.94 4.57
N MET A 376 -21.17 -5.48 3.51
CA MET A 376 -21.80 -6.49 2.64
C MET A 376 -22.07 -7.79 3.39
N ARG A 377 -21.09 -8.28 4.17
CA ARG A 377 -21.24 -9.47 5.00
C ARG A 377 -22.41 -9.32 5.99
N ARG A 378 -22.46 -8.18 6.69
CA ARG A 378 -23.54 -7.85 7.63
C ARG A 378 -24.90 -7.79 6.93
N ALA A 379 -24.99 -7.16 5.76
CA ALA A 379 -26.24 -7.04 5.01
C ALA A 379 -26.75 -8.42 4.52
N LEU A 380 -25.87 -9.28 4.02
CA LEU A 380 -26.26 -10.63 3.55
C LEU A 380 -26.86 -11.48 4.68
N GLU A 381 -26.18 -11.52 5.83
CA GLU A 381 -26.65 -12.27 7.02
C GLU A 381 -27.97 -11.70 7.57
N ALA A 382 -28.17 -10.38 7.47
CA ALA A 382 -29.41 -9.73 7.91
C ALA A 382 -30.60 -10.04 6.98
N VAL A 383 -30.37 -10.09 5.67
CA VAL A 383 -31.41 -10.40 4.67
C VAL A 383 -31.78 -11.87 4.72
N TRP A 384 -30.79 -12.75 4.84
CA TRP A 384 -31.02 -14.18 4.85
C TRP A 384 -30.20 -14.88 5.93
N PRO A 385 -30.82 -15.23 7.08
CA PRO A 385 -30.15 -15.90 8.20
C PRO A 385 -29.55 -17.28 7.89
N ALA A 386 -29.90 -17.88 6.74
CA ALA A 386 -29.30 -19.13 6.26
C ALA A 386 -27.93 -18.92 5.57
N ILE A 387 -27.47 -17.66 5.45
CA ILE A 387 -26.13 -17.32 4.98
C ILE A 387 -25.21 -17.15 6.18
N GLN A 388 -24.09 -17.86 6.17
CA GLN A 388 -22.97 -17.63 7.08
C GLN A 388 -21.82 -16.97 6.30
N THR A 389 -21.32 -15.80 6.74
CA THR A 389 -20.13 -15.21 6.11
C THR A 389 -18.86 -15.57 6.87
N ILE A 390 -17.77 -15.73 6.11
CA ILE A 390 -16.42 -16.05 6.59
C ILE A 390 -15.47 -15.01 6.02
N GLY A 391 -14.52 -14.52 6.81
CA GLY A 391 -13.50 -13.59 6.38
C GLY A 391 -12.17 -14.30 6.17
N PHE A 392 -11.61 -14.17 4.97
CA PHE A 392 -10.32 -14.75 4.62
C PHE A 392 -9.55 -13.82 3.67
N ALA A 393 -8.22 -13.92 3.59
CA ALA A 393 -7.46 -13.07 2.68
C ALA A 393 -7.86 -13.35 1.20
N GLY A 394 -8.06 -12.31 0.39
CA GLY A 394 -8.64 -12.44 -0.96
C GLY A 394 -7.84 -13.24 -1.99
N PHE A 395 -6.61 -13.65 -1.67
CA PHE A 395 -5.83 -14.59 -2.48
C PHE A 395 -6.13 -16.06 -2.19
N PHE A 396 -6.93 -16.33 -1.16
CA PHE A 396 -7.40 -17.65 -0.76
C PHE A 396 -6.28 -18.70 -0.56
N GLY A 397 -5.10 -18.27 -0.11
CA GLY A 397 -3.97 -19.17 0.11
C GLY A 397 -3.29 -19.66 -1.17
N LEU A 398 -3.61 -19.08 -2.34
CA LEU A 398 -3.05 -19.48 -3.63
C LEU A 398 -1.81 -18.63 -3.99
N PRO A 399 -0.58 -19.17 -3.94
CA PRO A 399 0.64 -18.42 -4.26
C PRO A 399 0.88 -18.36 -5.77
N VAL A 400 -0.06 -17.78 -6.53
CA VAL A 400 -0.06 -17.86 -8.00
C VAL A 400 0.42 -16.58 -8.69
N ALA A 401 1.08 -16.75 -9.82
CA ALA A 401 1.24 -15.74 -10.86
C ALA A 401 0.30 -16.08 -12.03
N TYR A 402 -0.28 -15.05 -12.63
CA TYR A 402 -1.31 -15.19 -13.65
C TYR A 402 -0.89 -14.56 -14.98
N THR A 403 -1.14 -15.28 -16.06
CA THR A 403 -0.95 -14.85 -17.45
C THR A 403 -2.26 -14.94 -18.24
N PRO A 404 -2.83 -13.80 -18.68
CA PRO A 404 -3.99 -13.79 -19.56
C PRO A 404 -3.70 -14.47 -20.91
N LEU A 405 -4.74 -15.10 -21.49
CA LEU A 405 -4.59 -15.92 -22.71
C LEU A 405 -3.91 -15.13 -23.84
N ALA A 406 -2.84 -15.69 -24.41
CA ALA A 406 -2.14 -15.13 -25.57
C ALA A 406 -1.59 -13.70 -25.37
N THR A 407 -1.13 -13.39 -24.16
CA THR A 407 -0.41 -12.15 -23.83
C THR A 407 0.96 -12.48 -23.26
N PRO A 408 1.95 -11.57 -23.36
CA PRO A 408 3.21 -11.69 -22.64
C PRO A 408 3.09 -11.24 -21.17
N ALA A 409 1.93 -10.74 -20.74
CA ALA A 409 1.73 -10.24 -19.39
C ALA A 409 1.78 -11.37 -18.37
N ARG A 410 2.60 -11.21 -17.32
CA ARG A 410 2.64 -12.07 -16.14
C ARG A 410 2.58 -11.20 -14.91
N ARG A 411 1.60 -11.44 -14.03
CA ARG A 411 1.42 -10.64 -12.81
C ARG A 411 1.17 -11.51 -11.58
N PRO A 412 1.69 -11.13 -10.40
CA PRO A 412 1.38 -11.80 -9.14
C PRO A 412 -0.11 -11.63 -8.78
N GLN A 413 -0.68 -12.62 -8.11
CA GLN A 413 -2.05 -12.61 -7.55
C GLN A 413 -2.05 -12.96 -6.06
N LEU A 414 -0.99 -12.60 -5.35
CA LEU A 414 -0.75 -12.92 -3.94
C LEU A 414 -0.15 -11.69 -3.22
N PRO A 415 -0.05 -11.69 -1.87
CA PRO A 415 0.49 -10.54 -1.16
C PRO A 415 1.91 -10.19 -1.60
N GLY A 416 2.24 -8.90 -1.75
CA GLY A 416 3.57 -8.43 -2.19
C GLY A 416 4.74 -8.83 -1.28
N LEU A 417 4.45 -9.41 -0.12
CA LEU A 417 5.41 -10.02 0.80
C LEU A 417 5.97 -11.36 0.31
N LEU A 418 5.30 -12.02 -0.64
CA LEU A 418 5.56 -13.41 -1.02
C LEU A 418 5.89 -13.55 -2.50
N ALA A 419 6.81 -14.45 -2.82
CA ALA A 419 7.07 -14.86 -4.19
C ALA A 419 6.01 -15.86 -4.69
N PRO A 420 5.52 -15.75 -5.94
CA PRO A 420 4.68 -16.77 -6.54
C PRO A 420 5.40 -18.13 -6.60
N ALA A 421 4.70 -19.19 -6.25
CA ALA A 421 5.19 -20.57 -6.35
C ALA A 421 4.52 -21.36 -7.49
N LEU A 422 3.42 -20.85 -8.05
CA LEU A 422 2.60 -21.53 -9.03
C LEU A 422 2.27 -20.60 -10.21
N ASP A 423 2.21 -21.15 -11.43
CA ASP A 423 1.82 -20.41 -12.62
C ASP A 423 0.42 -20.81 -13.11
N VAL A 424 -0.38 -19.80 -13.39
CA VAL A 424 -1.75 -19.91 -13.89
C VAL A 424 -1.85 -19.21 -15.23
N THR A 425 -2.45 -19.89 -16.20
CA THR A 425 -2.75 -19.30 -17.50
C THR A 425 -4.21 -19.51 -17.84
N ASP A 426 -4.82 -18.53 -18.49
CA ASP A 426 -6.15 -18.71 -19.06
C ASP A 426 -6.17 -19.80 -20.14
N ARG A 427 -7.23 -20.62 -20.13
CA ARG A 427 -7.54 -21.59 -21.20
C ARG A 427 -9.01 -21.51 -21.57
N ILE A 428 -9.31 -21.88 -22.81
CA ILE A 428 -10.68 -22.05 -23.29
C ILE A 428 -11.13 -23.47 -22.92
N THR A 429 -12.06 -23.57 -21.97
CA THR A 429 -12.53 -24.84 -21.43
C THR A 429 -14.06 -24.91 -21.58
N PRO A 430 -14.61 -25.59 -22.59
CA PRO A 430 -16.06 -25.77 -22.68
C PRO A 430 -16.64 -26.52 -21.47
N ALA A 431 -17.91 -26.30 -21.13
CA ALA A 431 -18.65 -27.27 -20.31
C ALA A 431 -18.64 -28.62 -21.07
N ALA A 432 -18.40 -29.73 -20.36
CA ALA A 432 -18.05 -31.06 -20.87
C ALA A 432 -18.64 -31.48 -22.24
N ASP A 433 -17.83 -32.24 -23.03
CA ASP A 433 -18.09 -32.92 -24.33
C ASP A 433 -17.07 -32.60 -25.45
N ALA A 434 -16.04 -31.80 -25.17
CA ALA A 434 -14.94 -31.59 -26.10
C ALA A 434 -13.86 -32.68 -25.92
N ASN A 435 -13.63 -33.52 -26.93
CA ASN A 435 -12.43 -34.36 -26.97
C ASN A 435 -11.16 -33.48 -26.94
N ASP A 436 -10.03 -33.99 -26.45
CA ASP A 436 -8.79 -33.21 -26.27
C ASP A 436 -8.36 -32.45 -27.54
N ALA A 437 -8.55 -33.05 -28.72
CA ALA A 437 -8.23 -32.43 -30.01
C ALA A 437 -9.12 -31.22 -30.33
N SER A 438 -10.43 -31.30 -30.06
CA SER A 438 -11.36 -30.18 -30.26
C SER A 438 -11.14 -29.04 -29.25
N GLY A 439 -10.76 -29.38 -28.01
CA GLY A 439 -10.37 -28.41 -27.00
C GLY A 439 -9.10 -27.64 -27.38
N GLN A 440 -8.07 -28.34 -27.90
CA GLN A 440 -6.85 -27.71 -28.41
C GLN A 440 -7.14 -26.77 -29.58
N ALA A 441 -7.93 -27.22 -30.57
CA ALA A 441 -8.30 -26.38 -31.72
C ALA A 441 -9.06 -25.10 -31.30
N LEU A 442 -9.95 -25.19 -30.30
CA LEU A 442 -10.64 -24.03 -29.73
C LEU A 442 -9.68 -23.05 -29.05
N ASN A 443 -8.73 -23.57 -28.27
CA ASN A 443 -7.69 -22.75 -27.63
C ASN A 443 -6.83 -22.03 -28.68
N ASP A 444 -6.33 -22.74 -29.69
CA ASP A 444 -5.50 -22.15 -30.74
C ASP A 444 -6.27 -21.10 -31.56
N GLY A 445 -7.54 -21.38 -31.89
CA GLY A 445 -8.41 -20.42 -32.56
C GLY A 445 -8.62 -19.14 -31.74
N ALA A 446 -8.80 -19.26 -30.42
CA ALA A 446 -8.92 -18.11 -29.52
C ALA A 446 -7.61 -17.31 -29.42
N ARG A 447 -6.47 -17.99 -29.27
CA ARG A 447 -5.14 -17.37 -29.22
C ARG A 447 -4.86 -16.58 -30.50
N GLN A 448 -5.01 -17.21 -31.66
CA GLN A 448 -4.81 -16.55 -32.96
C GLN A 448 -5.74 -15.36 -33.16
N ALA A 449 -7.03 -15.49 -32.79
CA ALA A 449 -7.98 -14.40 -32.93
C ALA A 449 -7.63 -13.19 -32.05
N ARG A 450 -7.17 -13.44 -30.82
CA ARG A 450 -6.76 -12.38 -29.89
C ARG A 450 -5.47 -11.71 -30.35
N GLN A 451 -4.45 -12.50 -30.71
CA GLN A 451 -3.17 -11.99 -31.23
C GLN A 451 -3.35 -11.14 -32.48
N ARG A 452 -4.17 -11.59 -33.43
CA ARG A 452 -4.51 -10.80 -34.63
C ARG A 452 -5.08 -9.45 -34.21
N ARG A 453 -6.07 -9.41 -33.32
CA ARG A 453 -6.67 -8.12 -32.89
C ARG A 453 -5.68 -7.20 -32.20
N PHE A 454 -4.77 -7.72 -31.38
CA PHE A 454 -3.70 -6.91 -30.81
C PHE A 454 -2.74 -6.40 -31.87
N ALA A 455 -2.30 -7.24 -32.82
CA ALA A 455 -1.44 -6.79 -33.92
C ALA A 455 -2.10 -5.67 -34.76
N TRP A 456 -3.40 -5.78 -35.06
CA TRP A 456 -4.14 -4.72 -35.74
C TRP A 456 -4.24 -3.43 -34.90
N SER A 457 -4.43 -3.56 -33.58
CA SER A 457 -4.44 -2.42 -32.66
C SER A 457 -3.08 -1.75 -32.57
N GLU A 458 -1.99 -2.52 -32.42
CA GLU A 458 -0.61 -2.04 -32.39
C GLU A 458 -0.24 -1.35 -33.69
N GLN A 459 -0.60 -1.91 -34.85
CA GLN A 459 -0.35 -1.27 -36.14
C GLN A 459 -1.06 0.09 -36.25
N GLY A 460 -2.30 0.17 -35.77
CA GLY A 460 -3.05 1.44 -35.73
C GLY A 460 -2.43 2.47 -34.78
N GLN A 461 -1.98 2.03 -33.60
CA GLN A 461 -1.30 2.92 -32.64
C GLN A 461 0.06 3.39 -33.17
N ALA A 462 0.87 2.48 -33.72
CA ALA A 462 2.14 2.80 -34.33
C ALA A 462 1.96 3.88 -35.40
N ALA A 463 1.01 3.72 -36.32
CA ALA A 463 0.73 4.72 -37.36
C ALA A 463 0.45 6.13 -36.81
N SER A 464 -0.18 6.25 -35.63
CA SER A 464 -0.41 7.55 -34.97
C SER A 464 0.83 8.14 -34.27
N ARG A 465 1.83 7.31 -33.95
CA ARG A 465 3.06 7.70 -33.26
C ARG A 465 4.24 7.98 -34.20
N TRP A 466 4.18 7.51 -35.45
CA TRP A 466 5.23 7.78 -36.44
C TRP A 466 5.39 9.29 -36.66
N PRO A 467 6.61 9.87 -36.50
CA PRO A 467 6.82 11.32 -36.58
C PRO A 467 6.33 11.97 -37.88
N SER A 468 6.46 11.25 -39.00
CA SER A 468 6.03 11.71 -40.33
C SER A 468 4.51 11.59 -40.58
N ALA A 469 3.79 10.83 -39.75
CA ALA A 469 2.37 10.54 -39.93
C ALA A 469 1.47 11.16 -38.85
N ALA A 470 2.01 11.54 -37.69
CA ALA A 470 1.21 11.99 -36.54
C ALA A 470 0.24 13.14 -36.88
N PHE A 471 0.71 14.18 -37.58
CA PHE A 471 -0.15 15.31 -37.97
C PHE A 471 -1.20 14.92 -39.01
N SER A 472 -0.80 14.24 -40.09
CA SER A 472 -1.74 13.79 -41.14
C SER A 472 -2.76 12.77 -40.63
N TYR A 473 -2.39 11.96 -39.64
CA TYR A 473 -3.31 11.03 -38.98
C TYR A 473 -4.42 11.78 -38.23
N VAL A 474 -4.08 12.85 -37.51
CA VAL A 474 -5.06 13.70 -36.83
C VAL A 474 -6.00 14.36 -37.84
N GLU A 475 -5.49 14.86 -38.97
CA GLU A 475 -6.32 15.46 -40.02
C GLU A 475 -7.27 14.45 -40.67
N ALA A 476 -6.80 13.24 -40.99
CA ALA A 476 -7.59 12.23 -41.69
C ALA A 476 -8.58 11.47 -40.78
N ALA A 477 -8.17 11.15 -39.53
CA ALA A 477 -8.93 10.28 -38.63
C ALA A 477 -9.49 11.02 -37.40
N GLY A 478 -9.15 12.29 -37.19
CA GLY A 478 -9.54 13.06 -36.00
C GLY A 478 -11.06 13.20 -35.84
N VAL A 479 -11.82 13.36 -36.93
CA VAL A 479 -13.29 13.44 -36.86
C VAL A 479 -13.91 12.16 -36.27
N ALA A 480 -13.30 10.99 -36.50
CA ALA A 480 -13.77 9.74 -35.91
C ALA A 480 -13.65 9.71 -34.37
N TYR A 481 -12.84 10.58 -33.77
CA TYR A 481 -12.74 10.73 -32.31
C TYR A 481 -13.93 11.49 -31.70
N LEU A 482 -14.75 12.23 -32.47
CA LEU A 482 -15.93 12.92 -31.94
C LEU A 482 -16.89 11.96 -31.23
N GLY A 483 -17.07 10.75 -31.76
CA GLY A 483 -17.89 9.72 -31.11
C GLY A 483 -17.28 9.16 -29.81
N LYS A 484 -15.94 9.13 -29.69
CA LYS A 484 -15.27 8.79 -28.42
C LYS A 484 -15.45 9.92 -27.40
N LEU A 485 -15.30 11.18 -27.83
CA LEU A 485 -15.50 12.36 -26.97
C LEU A 485 -16.95 12.45 -26.47
N ALA A 486 -17.94 12.25 -27.34
CA ALA A 486 -19.36 12.24 -26.94
C ALA A 486 -19.68 11.15 -25.92
N ARG A 487 -19.06 9.96 -26.04
CA ARG A 487 -19.18 8.88 -25.05
C ARG A 487 -18.48 9.22 -23.74
N TRP A 488 -17.34 9.91 -23.80
CA TRP A 488 -16.63 10.36 -22.60
C TRP A 488 -17.47 11.38 -21.81
N LEU A 489 -18.17 12.30 -22.49
CA LEU A 489 -19.09 13.26 -21.86
C LEU A 489 -20.39 12.63 -21.30
N LYS A 490 -20.71 11.39 -21.67
CA LYS A 490 -21.88 10.65 -21.19
C LYS A 490 -21.45 9.31 -20.61
N PRO A 491 -20.92 9.29 -19.37
CA PRO A 491 -20.48 8.06 -18.72
C PRO A 491 -21.55 6.97 -18.76
N SER A 492 -21.12 5.76 -19.08
CA SER A 492 -22.01 4.60 -19.22
C SER A 492 -22.53 4.12 -17.86
N ALA A 493 -23.75 3.58 -17.81
CA ALA A 493 -24.25 2.83 -16.65
C ALA A 493 -24.03 1.31 -16.78
N ALA A 494 -23.07 0.90 -17.64
CA ALA A 494 -22.73 -0.51 -17.83
C ALA A 494 -22.04 -1.10 -16.59
N ALA A 495 -22.25 -2.40 -16.41
CA ALA A 495 -21.53 -3.19 -15.43
C ALA A 495 -20.01 -3.20 -15.73
N ARG A 496 -19.23 -3.65 -14.74
CA ARG A 496 -17.78 -3.78 -14.83
C ARG A 496 -17.35 -4.55 -16.06
N THR A 497 -16.35 -4.04 -16.77
CA THR A 497 -15.66 -4.76 -17.84
C THR A 497 -14.43 -5.47 -17.30
N ARG A 498 -14.08 -6.61 -17.89
CA ARG A 498 -12.89 -7.39 -17.52
C ARG A 498 -11.75 -7.12 -18.48
N ASP A 499 -10.72 -6.42 -18.01
CA ASP A 499 -9.57 -6.02 -18.83
C ASP A 499 -8.76 -7.22 -19.32
N ASP A 500 -8.72 -8.29 -18.54
CA ASP A 500 -8.07 -9.56 -18.92
C ASP A 500 -8.68 -10.22 -20.16
N LEU A 501 -9.89 -9.82 -20.57
CA LEU A 501 -10.57 -10.30 -21.78
C LEU A 501 -10.44 -9.33 -22.97
N ALA A 502 -9.67 -8.24 -22.83
CA ALA A 502 -9.43 -7.29 -23.91
C ALA A 502 -8.85 -8.00 -25.15
N GLY A 503 -9.36 -7.65 -26.33
CA GLY A 503 -9.01 -8.30 -27.59
C GLY A 503 -9.67 -9.67 -27.82
N LEU A 504 -10.14 -10.38 -26.79
CA LEU A 504 -10.75 -11.70 -26.95
C LEU A 504 -12.18 -11.62 -27.55
N PRO A 505 -12.51 -12.40 -28.60
CA PRO A 505 -13.87 -12.46 -29.16
C PRO A 505 -14.92 -12.91 -28.14
N ALA A 506 -16.12 -12.30 -28.21
CA ALA A 506 -17.21 -12.55 -27.25
C ALA A 506 -17.54 -14.04 -27.09
N ARG A 507 -17.54 -14.81 -28.18
CA ARG A 507 -17.79 -16.27 -28.16
C ARG A 507 -16.83 -17.08 -27.29
N TYR A 508 -15.63 -16.58 -27.02
CA TYR A 508 -14.63 -17.25 -26.19
C TYR A 508 -14.63 -16.75 -24.73
N ARG A 509 -15.24 -15.59 -24.46
CA ARG A 509 -15.13 -14.92 -23.14
C ARG A 509 -15.73 -15.74 -22.00
N ALA A 510 -16.92 -16.29 -22.20
CA ALA A 510 -17.57 -17.13 -21.19
C ALA A 510 -16.84 -18.46 -20.96
N LEU A 511 -16.02 -18.89 -21.92
CA LEU A 511 -15.27 -20.15 -21.86
C LEU A 511 -13.84 -19.99 -21.33
N CYS A 512 -13.38 -18.74 -21.18
CA CYS A 512 -12.02 -18.39 -20.78
C CYS A 512 -11.88 -18.50 -19.26
N ARG A 513 -11.14 -19.51 -18.78
CA ARG A 513 -10.99 -19.84 -17.37
C ARG A 513 -9.51 -19.88 -16.98
N PRO A 514 -9.15 -19.36 -15.79
CA PRO A 514 -7.80 -19.55 -15.27
C PRO A 514 -7.60 -21.02 -14.93
N THR A 515 -6.45 -21.58 -15.27
CA THR A 515 -6.12 -22.98 -15.01
C THR A 515 -4.67 -23.11 -14.56
N PHE A 516 -4.40 -24.00 -13.59
CA PHE A 516 -3.04 -24.33 -13.17
C PHE A 516 -2.20 -24.90 -14.32
N SER A 517 -0.95 -24.49 -14.39
CA SER A 517 0.01 -24.99 -15.37
C SER A 517 0.82 -26.14 -14.77
N GLY A 518 0.61 -27.37 -15.26
CA GLY A 518 1.49 -28.51 -14.93
C GLY A 518 1.40 -29.07 -13.51
N MET A 519 0.28 -28.87 -12.79
CA MET A 519 0.08 -29.43 -11.46
C MET A 519 -0.59 -30.81 -11.53
N ASP A 520 0.00 -31.79 -10.85
CA ASP A 520 -0.61 -33.13 -10.70
C ASP A 520 -1.73 -33.15 -9.64
N THR A 521 -2.47 -34.25 -9.60
CA THR A 521 -3.61 -34.40 -8.69
C THR A 521 -3.19 -34.41 -7.21
N GLU A 522 -2.03 -34.97 -6.87
CA GLU A 522 -1.57 -35.04 -5.48
C GLU A 522 -1.26 -33.64 -4.93
N ALA A 523 -0.52 -32.83 -5.69
CA ALA A 523 -0.25 -31.44 -5.32
C ALA A 523 -1.52 -30.59 -5.23
N LYS A 524 -2.50 -30.83 -6.12
CA LYS A 524 -3.83 -30.21 -6.06
C LYS A 524 -4.58 -30.56 -4.77
N VAL A 525 -4.60 -31.83 -4.39
CA VAL A 525 -5.24 -32.31 -3.15
C VAL A 525 -4.59 -31.66 -1.93
N ALA A 526 -3.27 -31.68 -1.84
CA ALA A 526 -2.55 -31.07 -0.73
C ALA A 526 -2.79 -29.55 -0.64
N LEU A 527 -2.87 -28.85 -1.77
CA LEU A 527 -3.21 -27.43 -1.80
C LEU A 527 -4.65 -27.18 -1.31
N ALA A 528 -5.61 -27.96 -1.82
CA ALA A 528 -7.02 -27.86 -1.42
C ALA A 528 -7.20 -28.12 0.09
N ALA A 529 -6.54 -29.15 0.63
CA ALA A 529 -6.59 -29.49 2.05
C ALA A 529 -6.07 -28.35 2.93
N ARG A 530 -4.89 -27.80 2.60
CA ARG A 530 -4.32 -26.65 3.33
C ARG A 530 -5.24 -25.43 3.31
N VAL A 531 -5.82 -25.13 2.15
CA VAL A 531 -6.70 -23.96 1.99
C VAL A 531 -8.01 -24.13 2.75
N LEU A 532 -8.66 -25.31 2.66
CA LEU A 532 -9.87 -25.60 3.43
C LEU A 532 -9.63 -25.53 4.94
N HIS A 533 -8.51 -26.09 5.40
CA HIS A 533 -8.12 -26.04 6.80
C HIS A 533 -7.91 -24.59 7.28
N ALA A 534 -7.15 -23.79 6.52
CA ALA A 534 -6.88 -22.39 6.87
C ALA A 534 -8.15 -21.52 6.91
N MET A 535 -9.16 -21.84 6.11
CA MET A 535 -10.47 -21.15 6.12
C MET A 535 -11.44 -21.68 7.18
N GLY A 536 -11.12 -22.78 7.88
CA GLY A 536 -12.04 -23.47 8.78
C GLY A 536 -13.21 -24.18 8.06
N LEU A 537 -12.98 -24.59 6.80
CA LEU A 537 -13.98 -25.20 5.92
C LEU A 537 -13.77 -26.71 5.69
N ASP A 538 -12.94 -27.36 6.50
CA ASP A 538 -12.61 -28.79 6.41
C ASP A 538 -13.56 -29.70 7.21
N ARG A 539 -14.48 -29.14 8.01
CA ARG A 539 -15.42 -29.90 8.88
C ARG A 539 -16.88 -29.82 8.47
N LYS A 540 -17.42 -28.61 8.29
CA LYS A 540 -18.85 -28.35 8.02
C LYS A 540 -19.00 -27.44 6.82
N LEU A 541 -19.65 -27.98 5.79
CA LEU A 541 -19.88 -27.30 4.52
C LEU A 541 -21.37 -27.18 4.24
N ALA A 542 -21.79 -25.97 3.84
CA ALA A 542 -23.13 -25.72 3.34
C ALA A 542 -23.31 -26.27 1.91
N PRO A 543 -24.55 -26.54 1.47
CA PRO A 543 -24.82 -26.97 0.08
C PRO A 543 -24.23 -26.05 -0.98
N LEU A 544 -24.13 -24.75 -0.72
CA LEU A 544 -23.46 -23.80 -1.60
C LEU A 544 -22.39 -23.02 -0.83
N VAL A 545 -21.17 -23.03 -1.35
CA VAL A 545 -20.06 -22.27 -0.79
C VAL A 545 -19.58 -21.23 -1.79
N LEU A 546 -19.73 -19.96 -1.45
CA LEU A 546 -19.28 -18.84 -2.26
C LEU A 546 -17.85 -18.44 -1.87
N LEU A 547 -16.97 -18.33 -2.86
CA LEU A 547 -15.64 -17.75 -2.71
C LEU A 547 -15.68 -16.35 -3.31
N VAL A 548 -15.75 -15.33 -2.45
CA VAL A 548 -16.04 -13.95 -2.85
C VAL A 548 -14.77 -13.10 -2.75
N GLY A 549 -14.03 -13.03 -3.85
CA GLY A 549 -12.98 -12.02 -4.00
C GLY A 549 -13.58 -10.61 -4.09
N HIS A 550 -12.75 -9.58 -4.09
CA HIS A 550 -13.23 -8.23 -4.41
C HIS A 550 -12.37 -7.55 -5.47
N GLY A 551 -12.92 -6.51 -6.06
CA GLY A 551 -12.27 -5.66 -7.04
C GLY A 551 -13.06 -4.36 -7.18
N SER A 552 -12.48 -3.38 -7.83
CA SER A 552 -13.08 -2.06 -8.05
C SER A 552 -13.43 -1.86 -9.52
N GLN A 553 -14.13 -0.77 -9.80
CA GLN A 553 -14.43 -0.32 -11.15
C GLN A 553 -14.10 1.17 -11.25
N SER A 554 -13.16 1.51 -12.13
CA SER A 554 -12.85 2.90 -12.45
C SER A 554 -12.45 3.05 -13.91
N SER A 555 -12.59 4.26 -14.44
CA SER A 555 -12.19 4.62 -15.80
C SER A 555 -11.13 5.70 -15.75
N ASN A 556 -10.13 5.64 -16.65
CA ASN A 556 -9.06 6.64 -16.74
C ASN A 556 -8.36 6.93 -15.40
N ASN A 557 -7.97 5.87 -14.68
CA ASN A 557 -7.43 5.97 -13.34
C ASN A 557 -6.07 5.28 -13.24
N ALA A 558 -4.99 6.06 -13.24
CA ALA A 558 -3.62 5.54 -13.04
C ALA A 558 -3.44 4.79 -11.71
N HIS A 559 -4.28 5.08 -10.71
CA HIS A 559 -4.24 4.46 -9.38
C HIS A 559 -5.31 3.37 -9.20
N ALA A 560 -5.77 2.73 -10.30
CA ALA A 560 -6.82 1.71 -10.23
C ALA A 560 -6.43 0.52 -9.33
N ALA A 561 -5.20 0.02 -9.42
CA ALA A 561 -4.72 -1.11 -8.62
C ALA A 561 -4.79 -0.84 -7.10
N ALA A 562 -4.60 0.41 -6.68
CA ALA A 562 -4.71 0.81 -5.27
C ALA A 562 -6.15 0.73 -4.72
N LEU A 563 -7.16 0.58 -5.57
CA LEU A 563 -8.56 0.34 -5.18
C LEU A 563 -8.92 -1.15 -5.19
N ASP A 564 -8.13 -1.99 -5.85
CA ASP A 564 -8.33 -3.43 -5.89
C ASP A 564 -7.79 -4.12 -4.61
N CYS A 565 -7.56 -5.44 -4.65
CA CYS A 565 -7.18 -6.21 -3.47
C CYS A 565 -5.68 -6.09 -3.18
N GLY A 566 -5.34 -5.51 -2.02
CA GLY A 566 -3.96 -5.46 -1.54
C GLY A 566 -3.34 -6.85 -1.31
N ALA A 567 -4.15 -7.83 -0.89
CA ALA A 567 -3.71 -9.22 -0.72
C ALA A 567 -3.52 -9.97 -2.05
N CYS A 568 -3.97 -9.39 -3.18
CA CYS A 568 -3.75 -9.93 -4.53
C CYS A 568 -2.78 -9.06 -5.34
N CYS A 569 -1.91 -8.28 -4.70
CA CYS A 569 -0.96 -7.38 -5.36
C CYS A 569 -1.62 -6.32 -6.27
N GLY A 570 -2.68 -5.67 -5.77
CA GLY A 570 -3.38 -4.62 -6.51
C GLY A 570 -4.21 -5.15 -7.68
N GLN A 571 -4.51 -6.45 -7.69
CA GLN A 571 -5.38 -7.10 -8.67
C GLN A 571 -6.74 -7.45 -8.06
N THR A 572 -7.75 -7.66 -8.89
CA THR A 572 -9.03 -8.21 -8.41
C THR A 572 -8.86 -9.65 -7.91
N GLY A 573 -9.60 -10.04 -6.86
CA GLY A 573 -9.62 -11.41 -6.34
C GLY A 573 -10.29 -12.45 -7.24
N GLU A 574 -10.68 -12.06 -8.46
CA GLU A 574 -11.45 -12.86 -9.40
C GLU A 574 -10.74 -14.16 -9.81
N VAL A 575 -9.46 -14.07 -10.18
CA VAL A 575 -8.66 -15.21 -10.65
C VAL A 575 -8.53 -16.27 -9.55
N ASN A 576 -8.22 -15.84 -8.32
CA ASN A 576 -8.02 -16.73 -7.19
C ASN A 576 -9.32 -17.43 -6.77
N ALA A 577 -10.42 -16.68 -6.70
CA ALA A 577 -11.74 -17.25 -6.40
C ALA A 577 -12.13 -18.33 -7.43
N ARG A 578 -11.96 -18.04 -8.73
CA ARG A 578 -12.29 -18.96 -9.83
C ARG A 578 -11.42 -20.22 -9.83
N LEU A 579 -10.11 -20.07 -9.60
CA LEU A 579 -9.20 -21.19 -9.48
C LEU A 579 -9.57 -22.12 -8.33
N LEU A 580 -9.82 -21.55 -7.15
CA LEU A 580 -10.14 -22.35 -5.98
C LEU A 580 -11.51 -23.03 -6.10
N ALA A 581 -12.51 -22.34 -6.64
CA ALA A 581 -13.83 -22.93 -6.88
C ALA A 581 -13.72 -24.12 -7.86
N GLN A 582 -12.94 -23.98 -8.94
CA GLN A 582 -12.71 -25.08 -9.88
C GLN A 582 -11.98 -26.24 -9.19
N LEU A 583 -10.87 -25.96 -8.50
CA LEU A 583 -10.07 -26.95 -7.77
C LEU A 583 -10.93 -27.79 -6.79
N LEU A 584 -11.77 -27.13 -5.99
CA LEU A 584 -12.61 -27.79 -4.98
C LEU A 584 -13.82 -28.53 -5.58
N ASN A 585 -14.16 -28.28 -6.85
CA ASN A 585 -15.19 -29.00 -7.57
C ASN A 585 -14.64 -30.15 -8.44
N GLU A 586 -13.33 -30.27 -8.63
CA GLU A 586 -12.72 -31.37 -9.39
C GLU A 586 -12.96 -32.72 -8.70
N ALA A 587 -13.46 -33.71 -9.46
CA ALA A 587 -13.83 -35.02 -8.92
C ALA A 587 -12.63 -35.77 -8.32
N ASP A 588 -11.48 -35.73 -9.00
CA ASP A 588 -10.25 -36.40 -8.54
C ASP A 588 -9.70 -35.75 -7.27
N VAL A 589 -9.78 -34.41 -7.17
CA VAL A 589 -9.38 -33.66 -5.96
C VAL A 589 -10.29 -34.01 -4.79
N ARG A 590 -11.61 -34.04 -5.00
CA ARG A 590 -12.57 -34.47 -3.98
C ARG A 590 -12.34 -35.92 -3.53
N ALA A 591 -11.97 -36.81 -4.45
CA ALA A 591 -11.63 -38.18 -4.13
C ALA A 591 -10.36 -38.28 -3.27
N GLY A 592 -9.32 -37.50 -3.60
CA GLY A 592 -8.09 -37.42 -2.80
C GLY A 592 -8.30 -36.80 -1.42
N LEU A 593 -9.05 -35.70 -1.33
CA LEU A 593 -9.40 -35.06 -0.04
C LEU A 593 -10.11 -36.03 0.91
N ARG A 594 -10.98 -36.89 0.38
CA ARG A 594 -11.65 -37.92 1.18
C ARG A 594 -10.66 -38.92 1.78
N LEU A 595 -9.56 -39.25 1.08
CA LEU A 595 -8.49 -40.10 1.59
C LEU A 595 -7.69 -39.40 2.70
N GLU A 596 -7.58 -38.07 2.65
CA GLU A 596 -6.98 -37.24 3.70
C GLU A 596 -7.93 -36.95 4.88
N GLY A 597 -9.15 -37.51 4.86
CA GLY A 597 -10.15 -37.35 5.92
C GLY A 597 -11.02 -36.09 5.79
N ILE A 598 -10.90 -35.33 4.70
CA ILE A 598 -11.72 -34.14 4.42
C ILE A 598 -12.84 -34.52 3.46
N ALA A 599 -14.05 -34.70 3.99
CA ALA A 599 -15.21 -35.09 3.21
C ALA A 599 -16.01 -33.86 2.74
N ILE A 600 -15.92 -33.53 1.45
CA ILE A 600 -16.83 -32.57 0.81
C ILE A 600 -18.14 -33.30 0.46
N PRO A 601 -19.30 -32.91 1.01
CA PRO A 601 -20.58 -33.54 0.69
C PRO A 601 -20.90 -33.45 -0.82
N GLU A 602 -21.55 -34.48 -1.37
CA GLU A 602 -21.86 -34.53 -2.82
C GLU A 602 -22.73 -33.37 -3.28
N GLN A 603 -23.65 -32.92 -2.43
CA GLN A 603 -24.51 -31.76 -2.68
C GLN A 603 -23.79 -30.42 -2.59
N THR A 604 -22.59 -30.37 -1.99
CA THR A 604 -21.83 -29.13 -1.83
C THR A 604 -21.20 -28.72 -3.16
N VAL A 605 -21.46 -27.48 -3.57
CA VAL A 605 -20.84 -26.88 -4.76
C VAL A 605 -20.16 -25.58 -4.39
N PHE A 606 -18.93 -25.39 -4.88
CA PHE A 606 -18.19 -24.14 -4.72
C PHE A 606 -18.46 -23.21 -5.92
N VAL A 607 -18.74 -21.94 -5.67
CA VAL A 607 -18.97 -20.94 -6.72
C VAL A 607 -18.10 -19.72 -6.47
N ALA A 608 -17.38 -19.28 -7.50
CA ALA A 608 -16.60 -18.06 -7.44
C ALA A 608 -17.48 -16.83 -7.67
N ALA A 609 -17.26 -15.79 -6.88
CA ALA A 609 -17.90 -14.50 -7.05
C ALA A 609 -16.91 -13.35 -6.80
N LEU A 610 -17.29 -12.15 -7.23
CA LEU A 610 -16.55 -10.92 -7.02
C LEU A 610 -17.48 -9.85 -6.46
N HIS A 611 -17.10 -9.27 -5.33
CA HIS A 611 -17.67 -8.05 -4.81
C HIS A 611 -17.03 -6.83 -5.49
N ASN A 612 -17.81 -6.12 -6.32
CA ASN A 612 -17.40 -4.84 -6.88
C ASN A 612 -17.53 -3.74 -5.82
N THR A 613 -16.42 -3.33 -5.22
CA THR A 613 -16.39 -2.37 -4.12
C THR A 613 -16.79 -0.96 -4.52
N THR A 614 -16.87 -0.65 -5.81
CA THR A 614 -17.31 0.67 -6.29
C THR A 614 -18.83 0.73 -6.40
N THR A 615 -19.49 -0.35 -6.84
CA THR A 615 -20.96 -0.38 -7.09
C THR A 615 -21.75 -1.25 -6.10
N ASP A 616 -21.05 -1.97 -5.23
CA ASP A 616 -21.56 -3.00 -4.30
C ASP A 616 -22.30 -4.12 -5.04
N GLU A 617 -21.92 -4.44 -6.27
CA GLU A 617 -22.51 -5.56 -7.00
C GLU A 617 -21.74 -6.85 -6.69
N ILE A 618 -22.45 -7.98 -6.65
CA ILE A 618 -21.86 -9.32 -6.57
C ILE A 618 -21.96 -9.98 -7.95
N GLU A 619 -20.82 -10.23 -8.59
CA GLU A 619 -20.72 -10.89 -9.90
C GLU A 619 -20.36 -12.37 -9.69
N GLY A 620 -21.19 -13.31 -10.17
CA GLY A 620 -20.88 -14.75 -10.13
C GLY A 620 -20.15 -15.23 -11.39
N PHE A 621 -19.24 -16.19 -11.26
CA PHE A 621 -18.45 -16.73 -12.37
C PHE A 621 -18.70 -18.21 -12.62
N ASP A 622 -18.45 -18.62 -13.87
CA ASP A 622 -18.46 -20.02 -14.31
C ASP A 622 -19.78 -20.76 -13.99
N LEU A 623 -20.89 -20.01 -13.97
CA LEU A 623 -22.24 -20.49 -13.62
C LEU A 623 -22.80 -21.50 -14.62
N ASP A 624 -22.21 -21.61 -15.80
CA ASP A 624 -22.52 -22.67 -16.77
C ASP A 624 -22.06 -24.06 -16.27
N LEU A 625 -21.09 -24.11 -15.37
CA LEU A 625 -20.65 -25.34 -14.69
C LEU A 625 -21.52 -25.73 -13.49
N LEU A 626 -22.48 -24.88 -13.10
CA LEU A 626 -23.32 -25.13 -11.92
C LEU A 626 -24.24 -26.34 -12.17
N PRO A 627 -24.20 -27.37 -11.29
CA PRO A 627 -25.08 -28.54 -11.40
C PRO A 627 -26.55 -28.12 -11.35
N PRO A 628 -27.47 -28.81 -12.08
CA PRO A 628 -28.88 -28.47 -12.08
C PRO A 628 -29.51 -28.38 -10.68
N ALA A 629 -29.07 -29.22 -9.74
CA ALA A 629 -29.55 -29.22 -8.36
C ALA A 629 -29.20 -27.94 -7.56
N ALA A 630 -28.11 -27.25 -7.90
CA ALA A 630 -27.66 -26.04 -7.21
C ALA A 630 -28.24 -24.75 -7.82
N ARG A 631 -28.84 -24.81 -9.02
CA ARG A 631 -29.41 -23.64 -9.72
C ARG A 631 -30.52 -22.92 -8.95
N PRO A 632 -31.51 -23.62 -8.35
CA PRO A 632 -32.57 -22.93 -7.60
C PRO A 632 -32.04 -22.12 -6.42
N LEU A 633 -31.01 -22.65 -5.73
CA LEU A 633 -30.37 -21.96 -4.60
C LEU A 633 -29.62 -20.70 -5.07
N TRP A 634 -28.93 -20.77 -6.22
CA TRP A 634 -28.30 -19.59 -6.84
C TRP A 634 -29.32 -18.55 -7.33
N GLU A 635 -30.46 -18.97 -7.88
CA GLU A 635 -31.54 -18.07 -8.31
C GLU A 635 -32.12 -17.30 -7.11
N ARG A 636 -32.38 -18.00 -5.99
CA ARG A 636 -32.82 -17.37 -4.74
C ARG A 636 -31.79 -16.36 -4.20
N LEU A 637 -30.49 -16.65 -4.34
CA LEU A 637 -29.43 -15.70 -3.95
C LEU A 637 -29.46 -14.39 -4.74
N GLN A 638 -29.96 -14.36 -5.98
CA GLN A 638 -30.00 -13.11 -6.76
C GLN A 638 -30.88 -12.05 -6.10
N GLU A 639 -32.02 -12.44 -5.52
CA GLU A 639 -32.90 -11.52 -4.79
C GLU A 639 -32.25 -11.04 -3.49
N VAL A 640 -31.55 -11.93 -2.80
CA VAL A 640 -30.81 -11.60 -1.57
C VAL A 640 -29.66 -10.65 -1.86
N PHE A 641 -28.90 -10.87 -2.92
CA PHE A 641 -27.89 -9.92 -3.40
C PHE A 641 -28.53 -8.58 -3.75
N ALA A 642 -29.63 -8.56 -4.50
CA ALA A 642 -30.28 -7.30 -4.86
C ALA A 642 -30.64 -6.45 -3.63
N HIS A 643 -31.16 -7.07 -2.58
CA HIS A 643 -31.50 -6.38 -1.33
C HIS A 643 -30.27 -5.96 -0.52
N ALA A 644 -29.33 -6.88 -0.26
CA ALA A 644 -28.15 -6.61 0.55
C ALA A 644 -27.27 -5.53 -0.11
N CYS A 645 -27.07 -5.62 -1.42
CA CYS A 645 -26.33 -4.63 -2.20
C CYS A 645 -27.01 -3.26 -2.17
N ASP A 646 -28.35 -3.17 -2.26
CA ASP A 646 -29.07 -1.90 -2.12
C ASP A 646 -28.85 -1.26 -0.75
N GLN A 647 -28.92 -2.04 0.31
CA GLN A 647 -28.68 -1.57 1.68
C GLN A 647 -27.27 -0.95 1.80
N VAL A 648 -26.23 -1.66 1.36
CA VAL A 648 -24.84 -1.17 1.43
C VAL A 648 -24.67 0.12 0.62
N ARG A 649 -25.24 0.20 -0.59
CA ARG A 649 -25.19 1.42 -1.40
C ARG A 649 -25.81 2.61 -0.68
N ARG A 650 -26.96 2.40 0.00
CA ARG A 650 -27.64 3.47 0.76
C ARG A 650 -26.83 3.93 1.96
N GLU A 651 -26.19 3.01 2.68
CA GLU A 651 -25.29 3.34 3.79
C GLU A 651 -24.09 4.19 3.31
N ARG A 652 -23.54 3.87 2.12
CA ARG A 652 -22.38 4.56 1.56
C ARG A 652 -22.72 5.86 0.82
N ALA A 653 -23.89 5.98 0.21
CA ALA A 653 -24.26 7.09 -0.68
C ALA A 653 -23.95 8.49 -0.10
N PRO A 654 -24.24 8.80 1.19
CA PRO A 654 -23.91 10.10 1.77
C PRO A 654 -22.41 10.42 1.75
N ARG A 655 -21.53 9.43 1.95
CA ARG A 655 -20.07 9.61 1.89
C ARG A 655 -19.57 9.94 0.47
N LEU A 656 -20.38 9.69 -0.56
CA LEU A 656 -20.06 9.98 -1.96
C LEU A 656 -20.81 11.21 -2.51
N GLY A 657 -21.59 11.90 -1.66
CA GLY A 657 -22.45 13.01 -2.07
C GLY A 657 -23.63 12.57 -2.94
N ILE A 658 -24.11 11.33 -2.78
CA ILE A 658 -25.24 10.76 -3.52
C ILE A 658 -26.45 10.66 -2.58
N ASP A 659 -27.65 10.93 -3.09
CA ASP A 659 -28.88 10.83 -2.29
C ASP A 659 -29.23 9.35 -1.99
N PRO A 660 -29.19 8.90 -0.71
CA PRO A 660 -29.54 7.53 -0.35
C PRO A 660 -31.03 7.22 -0.52
N ARG A 661 -31.89 8.21 -0.77
CA ARG A 661 -33.35 8.04 -0.94
C ARG A 661 -33.75 7.73 -2.38
N ALA A 662 -32.80 7.78 -3.32
CA ALA A 662 -33.05 7.40 -4.70
C ALA A 662 -33.62 5.96 -4.80
N GLY A 663 -34.44 5.71 -5.83
CA GLY A 663 -34.90 4.36 -6.14
C GLY A 663 -33.72 3.41 -6.45
N HIS A 664 -33.90 2.12 -6.19
CA HIS A 664 -32.84 1.09 -6.32
C HIS A 664 -32.04 1.18 -7.63
N ASP A 665 -32.74 1.10 -8.77
CA ASP A 665 -32.10 1.12 -10.09
C ASP A 665 -31.44 2.46 -10.39
N ALA A 666 -32.04 3.56 -9.94
CA ALA A 666 -31.51 4.90 -10.11
C ALA A 666 -30.20 5.08 -9.32
N LEU A 667 -30.15 4.57 -8.07
CA LEU A 667 -28.95 4.62 -7.23
C LEU A 667 -27.81 3.78 -7.84
N LEU A 668 -28.10 2.53 -8.25
CA LEU A 668 -27.12 1.69 -8.92
C LEU A 668 -26.61 2.31 -10.22
N ALA A 669 -27.51 2.86 -11.04
CA ALA A 669 -27.12 3.52 -12.29
C ALA A 669 -26.25 4.76 -12.05
N GLN A 670 -26.47 5.52 -10.96
CA GLN A 670 -25.60 6.63 -10.58
C GLN A 670 -24.20 6.15 -10.19
N LEU A 671 -24.09 5.07 -9.40
CA LEU A 671 -22.80 4.49 -9.01
C LEU A 671 -22.05 3.91 -10.22
N ARG A 672 -22.72 3.18 -11.12
CA ARG A 672 -22.09 2.69 -12.36
C ARG A 672 -21.64 3.83 -13.27
N ARG A 673 -22.43 4.90 -13.40
CA ARG A 673 -22.01 6.11 -14.15
C ARG A 673 -20.79 6.76 -13.52
N ARG A 674 -20.78 6.89 -12.19
CA ARG A 674 -19.62 7.41 -11.44
C ARG A 674 -18.37 6.55 -11.67
N ALA A 675 -18.50 5.23 -11.63
CA ALA A 675 -17.40 4.29 -11.85
C ALA A 675 -16.85 4.35 -13.29
N ASN A 676 -17.72 4.55 -14.27
CA ASN A 676 -17.35 4.63 -15.70
C ASN A 676 -16.97 6.04 -16.17
N ASP A 677 -17.06 7.05 -15.31
CA ASP A 677 -16.75 8.44 -15.64
C ASP A 677 -15.22 8.67 -15.60
N GLY A 678 -14.62 8.91 -16.76
CA GLY A 678 -13.19 9.16 -16.87
C GLY A 678 -12.71 10.49 -16.27
N ALA A 679 -13.63 11.39 -15.90
CA ALA A 679 -13.32 12.60 -15.15
C ALA A 679 -13.50 12.43 -13.64
N GLN A 680 -14.06 11.29 -13.19
CA GLN A 680 -14.29 11.04 -11.78
C GLN A 680 -12.97 10.73 -11.05
N THR A 681 -12.52 11.67 -10.24
CA THR A 681 -11.30 11.50 -9.45
C THR A 681 -11.50 10.56 -8.26
N ARG A 682 -12.75 10.38 -7.80
CA ARG A 682 -13.13 9.63 -6.59
C ARG A 682 -14.21 8.59 -6.90
N PRO A 683 -13.94 7.57 -7.72
CA PRO A 683 -14.93 6.53 -8.02
C PRO A 683 -15.47 5.91 -6.72
N GLU A 684 -14.56 5.65 -5.77
CA GLU A 684 -14.81 5.28 -4.38
C GLU A 684 -13.67 5.83 -3.48
N TRP A 685 -13.72 5.50 -2.18
CA TRP A 685 -12.71 5.93 -1.19
C TRP A 685 -11.61 4.89 -0.91
N GLY A 686 -11.67 3.72 -1.54
CA GLY A 686 -10.79 2.60 -1.19
C GLY A 686 -10.91 2.27 0.29
N LEU A 687 -9.77 2.11 0.97
CA LEU A 687 -9.68 1.75 2.38
C LEU A 687 -9.64 2.96 3.33
N ALA A 688 -10.06 4.14 2.88
CA ALA A 688 -10.08 5.34 3.72
C ALA A 688 -11.05 5.18 4.90
N GLY A 689 -10.49 5.26 6.09
CA GLY A 689 -11.19 5.11 7.38
C GLY A 689 -10.91 3.77 8.09
N ASN A 690 -10.11 2.87 7.49
CA ASN A 690 -9.61 1.68 8.17
C ASN A 690 -8.95 2.04 9.51
N ALA A 691 -9.20 1.24 10.54
CA ALA A 691 -8.78 1.53 11.91
C ALA A 691 -8.54 0.29 12.79
N ALA A 692 -9.16 -0.85 12.48
CA ALA A 692 -8.99 -2.06 13.27
C ALA A 692 -8.93 -3.33 12.42
N PHE A 693 -8.40 -4.40 13.02
CA PHE A 693 -8.37 -5.74 12.45
C PHE A 693 -8.83 -6.75 13.50
N LEU A 694 -9.90 -7.50 13.20
CA LEU A 694 -10.43 -8.53 14.09
C LEU A 694 -10.02 -9.92 13.58
N ILE A 695 -9.35 -10.69 14.45
CA ILE A 695 -9.01 -12.10 14.26
C ILE A 695 -9.81 -12.88 15.30
N ALA A 696 -11.04 -13.26 14.96
CA ALA A 696 -11.96 -13.88 15.92
C ALA A 696 -13.05 -14.67 15.20
N PRO A 697 -13.79 -15.55 15.89
CA PRO A 697 -14.94 -16.21 15.29
C PRO A 697 -16.01 -15.20 14.88
N ARG A 698 -16.74 -15.45 13.78
CA ARG A 698 -17.79 -14.55 13.25
C ARG A 698 -18.72 -13.99 14.33
N TRP A 699 -19.13 -14.83 15.28
CA TRP A 699 -20.09 -14.46 16.32
C TRP A 699 -19.64 -13.27 17.18
N ARG A 700 -18.33 -13.04 17.35
CA ARG A 700 -17.76 -11.90 18.10
C ARG A 700 -18.06 -10.53 17.49
N SER A 701 -18.50 -10.48 16.23
CA SER A 701 -18.82 -9.25 15.52
C SER A 701 -20.15 -9.34 14.75
N GLN A 702 -20.92 -10.39 14.96
CA GLN A 702 -22.17 -10.61 14.24
C GLN A 702 -23.19 -9.53 14.60
N GLY A 703 -23.86 -8.96 13.60
CA GLY A 703 -24.82 -7.87 13.78
C GLY A 703 -24.23 -6.53 14.26
N THR A 704 -22.92 -6.44 14.50
CA THR A 704 -22.26 -5.21 14.95
C THR A 704 -22.00 -4.28 13.77
N VAL A 705 -22.35 -3.01 13.90
CA VAL A 705 -22.07 -1.99 12.89
C VAL A 705 -20.65 -1.44 13.07
N LEU A 706 -19.70 -1.92 12.27
CA LEU A 706 -18.28 -1.52 12.34
C LEU A 706 -17.89 -0.43 11.32
N ASP A 707 -18.89 0.16 10.65
CA ASP A 707 -18.79 1.32 9.76
C ASP A 707 -17.83 1.16 8.56
N GLY A 708 -17.52 -0.07 8.14
CA GLY A 708 -16.53 -0.36 7.11
C GLY A 708 -15.12 0.07 7.52
N ARG A 709 -14.79 -0.02 8.82
CA ARG A 709 -13.49 0.39 9.38
C ARG A 709 -12.62 -0.76 9.88
N CYS A 710 -13.18 -1.97 9.91
CA CYS A 710 -12.53 -3.15 10.46
C CYS A 710 -12.24 -4.16 9.35
N PHE A 711 -10.99 -4.60 9.26
CA PHE A 711 -10.68 -5.84 8.55
C PHE A 711 -11.21 -6.99 9.39
N LEU A 712 -11.80 -8.01 8.76
CA LEU A 712 -12.44 -9.12 9.47
C LEU A 712 -11.90 -10.45 8.97
N HIS A 713 -11.10 -11.14 9.80
CA HIS A 713 -10.66 -12.51 9.55
C HIS A 713 -11.31 -13.45 10.54
N ASP A 714 -11.93 -14.51 10.04
CA ASP A 714 -12.52 -15.54 10.87
C ASP A 714 -11.42 -16.47 11.38
N TYR A 715 -11.44 -16.75 12.68
CA TYR A 715 -10.47 -17.60 13.36
C TYR A 715 -11.13 -18.24 14.57
N ASP A 716 -11.01 -19.56 14.72
CA ASP A 716 -11.53 -20.29 15.87
C ASP A 716 -10.38 -20.99 16.61
N PRO A 717 -10.02 -20.56 17.83
CA PRO A 717 -8.92 -21.16 18.57
C PRO A 717 -9.16 -22.64 18.92
N ALA A 718 -10.42 -23.11 18.93
CA ALA A 718 -10.72 -24.53 19.15
C ALA A 718 -10.31 -25.42 17.95
N GLN A 719 -10.03 -24.81 16.80
CA GLN A 719 -9.60 -25.50 15.57
C GLN A 719 -8.10 -25.37 15.32
N ASP A 720 -7.37 -24.70 16.21
CA ASP A 720 -5.95 -24.36 16.06
C ASP A 720 -5.15 -24.79 17.31
N ALA A 721 -5.18 -26.10 17.60
CA ALA A 721 -4.61 -26.64 18.82
C ALA A 721 -3.08 -26.46 18.92
N ASP A 722 -2.37 -26.37 17.78
CA ASP A 722 -0.94 -26.15 17.71
C ASP A 722 -0.55 -24.66 17.54
N GLY A 723 -1.52 -23.76 17.35
CA GLY A 723 -1.32 -22.32 17.16
C GLY A 723 -0.77 -21.93 15.79
N SER A 724 -0.65 -22.87 14.85
CA SER A 724 -0.05 -22.62 13.54
C SER A 724 -0.88 -21.67 12.67
N LEU A 725 -2.21 -21.71 12.79
CA LEU A 725 -3.09 -20.78 12.08
C LEU A 725 -2.95 -19.38 12.66
N LEU A 726 -2.99 -19.23 13.99
CA LEU A 726 -2.78 -17.92 14.63
C LEU A 726 -1.44 -17.31 14.25
N GLU A 727 -0.37 -18.13 14.25
CA GLU A 727 0.96 -17.71 13.82
C GLU A 727 0.89 -17.14 12.39
N LEU A 728 0.31 -17.89 11.44
CA LEU A 728 0.14 -17.44 10.06
C LEU A 728 -0.63 -16.11 9.96
N LEU A 729 -1.72 -15.96 10.73
CA LEU A 729 -2.56 -14.76 10.71
C LEU A 729 -1.81 -13.52 11.24
N MET A 730 -1.02 -13.69 12.30
CA MET A 730 -0.20 -12.63 12.90
C MET A 730 1.04 -12.28 12.07
N THR A 731 1.59 -13.21 11.27
CA THR A 731 2.79 -12.97 10.45
C THR A 731 2.51 -12.57 9.01
N ALA A 732 1.26 -12.66 8.53
CA ALA A 732 0.91 -12.27 7.17
C ALA A 732 -0.29 -11.28 7.11
N PRO A 733 -1.56 -11.69 7.31
CA PRO A 733 -2.69 -10.75 7.32
C PRO A 733 -2.52 -9.55 8.24
N MET A 734 -1.99 -9.72 9.46
CA MET A 734 -1.74 -8.61 10.38
C MET A 734 -0.69 -7.64 9.83
N LEU A 735 0.37 -8.13 9.18
CA LEU A 735 1.38 -7.27 8.55
C LEU A 735 0.80 -6.51 7.35
N VAL A 736 0.00 -7.17 6.51
CA VAL A 736 -0.64 -6.54 5.34
C VAL A 736 -1.63 -5.46 5.76
N THR A 737 -2.47 -5.73 6.78
CA THR A 737 -3.41 -4.73 7.30
C THR A 737 -2.68 -3.55 7.98
N HIS A 738 -1.57 -3.81 8.66
CA HIS A 738 -0.68 -2.77 9.19
C HIS A 738 -0.07 -1.91 8.06
N TRP A 739 0.43 -2.52 6.99
CA TRP A 739 0.96 -1.84 5.81
C TRP A 739 -0.08 -0.88 5.19
N ILE A 740 -1.29 -1.38 4.99
CA ILE A 740 -2.38 -0.58 4.45
C ILE A 740 -2.67 0.60 5.38
N ASN A 741 -2.88 0.33 6.67
CA ASN A 741 -3.21 1.37 7.66
C ASN A 741 -2.17 2.49 7.68
N TRP A 742 -0.89 2.14 7.71
CA TRP A 742 0.19 3.14 7.76
C TRP A 742 0.40 3.92 6.47
N GLN A 743 0.12 3.36 5.30
CA GLN A 743 0.14 4.16 4.07
C GLN A 743 -0.95 5.24 4.09
N TYR A 744 -2.16 4.88 4.52
CA TYR A 744 -3.27 5.82 4.65
C TYR A 744 -2.98 6.88 5.72
N HIS A 745 -2.42 6.46 6.86
CA HIS A 745 -1.96 7.35 7.94
C HIS A 745 -0.93 8.36 7.42
N ALA A 746 0.13 7.88 6.77
CA ALA A 746 1.20 8.71 6.24
C ALA A 746 0.73 9.67 5.13
N SER A 747 -0.11 9.19 4.20
CA SER A 747 -0.66 10.03 3.13
C SER A 747 -1.62 11.12 3.66
N THR A 748 -2.10 10.97 4.90
CA THR A 748 -2.95 11.95 5.59
C THR A 748 -2.12 12.93 6.44
N CYS A 749 -1.08 12.43 7.12
CA CYS A 749 -0.19 13.27 7.95
C CYS A 749 0.75 14.15 7.11
N ASP A 750 1.27 13.60 6.01
CA ASP A 750 2.14 14.33 5.07
C ASP A 750 1.79 14.01 3.61
N PRO A 751 0.66 14.55 3.09
CA PRO A 751 0.20 14.29 1.73
C PRO A 751 1.19 14.77 0.65
N ALA A 752 2.11 15.69 0.99
CA ALA A 752 3.04 16.27 0.04
C ALA A 752 4.29 15.40 -0.18
N ARG A 753 4.76 14.70 0.86
CA ARG A 753 5.97 13.86 0.80
C ARG A 753 5.68 12.37 0.80
N LEU A 754 4.61 11.94 1.47
CA LEU A 754 4.22 10.52 1.63
C LEU A 754 2.88 10.19 0.95
N GLY A 755 2.26 11.17 0.31
CA GLY A 755 1.14 10.98 -0.61
C GLY A 755 1.53 11.34 -2.04
N SER A 756 0.65 11.00 -2.99
CA SER A 756 0.95 11.22 -4.40
C SER A 756 0.46 12.58 -4.92
N GLY A 757 0.10 13.50 -4.02
CA GLY A 757 -0.35 14.85 -4.39
C GLY A 757 -1.74 14.85 -5.06
N ASN A 758 -1.97 15.85 -5.90
CA ASN A 758 -3.24 16.06 -6.59
C ASN A 758 -3.35 15.24 -7.87
N LYS A 759 -4.29 14.28 -7.88
CA LYS A 759 -4.57 13.38 -9.00
C LYS A 759 -4.85 14.08 -10.34
N LEU A 760 -5.38 15.30 -10.31
CA LEU A 760 -5.69 16.07 -11.51
C LEU A 760 -4.44 16.52 -12.29
N LEU A 761 -3.29 16.53 -11.63
CA LEU A 761 -2.02 16.98 -12.20
C LEU A 761 -1.10 15.80 -12.56
N HIS A 762 -1.59 14.56 -12.47
CA HIS A 762 -0.76 13.37 -12.62
C HIS A 762 -0.38 13.13 -14.07
N ASN A 763 0.92 12.98 -14.30
CA ASN A 763 1.49 12.45 -15.54
C ASN A 763 2.09 11.08 -15.24
N VAL A 764 1.61 10.05 -15.95
CA VAL A 764 2.14 8.67 -15.81
C VAL A 764 3.55 8.60 -16.38
N VAL A 765 4.44 7.94 -15.63
CA VAL A 765 5.86 7.77 -15.97
C VAL A 765 6.14 6.31 -16.35
N GLY A 766 6.82 6.10 -17.48
CA GLY A 766 7.27 4.78 -17.94
C GLY A 766 6.13 3.76 -18.13
N GLY A 767 4.94 4.23 -18.51
CA GLY A 767 3.74 3.41 -18.70
C GLY A 767 3.06 2.92 -17.41
N HIS A 768 3.83 2.45 -16.41
CA HIS A 768 3.27 1.93 -15.16
C HIS A 768 4.10 2.24 -13.89
N ILE A 769 5.23 2.94 -13.99
CA ILE A 769 6.18 3.02 -12.86
C ILE A 769 5.57 3.82 -11.70
N GLY A 770 5.05 5.01 -12.02
CA GLY A 770 4.51 5.94 -11.04
C GLY A 770 3.99 7.19 -11.72
N VAL A 771 3.85 8.28 -10.97
CA VAL A 771 3.34 9.55 -11.50
C VAL A 771 4.22 10.73 -11.09
N PHE A 772 4.28 11.75 -11.94
CA PHE A 772 4.67 13.10 -11.53
C PHE A 772 3.43 13.93 -11.23
N GLU A 773 3.53 14.87 -10.29
CA GLU A 773 2.51 15.90 -10.08
C GLU A 773 2.93 17.17 -10.82
N GLY A 774 2.35 17.39 -12.01
CA GLY A 774 2.76 18.46 -12.93
C GLY A 774 3.90 18.02 -13.86
N ASN A 775 4.76 18.97 -14.22
CA ASN A 775 5.75 18.78 -15.29
C ASN A 775 7.04 18.04 -14.87
N GLY A 776 7.13 17.56 -13.62
CA GLY A 776 8.28 16.83 -13.11
C GLY A 776 8.40 16.94 -11.59
N GLY A 777 9.63 16.89 -11.08
CA GLY A 777 9.91 16.71 -9.67
C GLY A 777 10.14 15.24 -9.35
N ASP A 778 10.22 14.90 -8.07
CA ASP A 778 10.39 13.51 -7.65
C ASP A 778 9.17 12.66 -8.02
N LEU A 779 9.37 11.35 -8.16
CA LEU A 779 8.30 10.39 -8.37
C LEU A 779 7.33 10.46 -7.19
N ARG A 780 6.03 10.53 -7.44
CA ARG A 780 5.02 10.57 -6.38
C ARG A 780 4.68 9.15 -5.93
N ILE A 781 4.81 8.89 -4.63
CA ILE A 781 4.45 7.63 -3.97
C ILE A 781 3.19 7.78 -3.13
N GLY A 782 2.65 6.67 -2.64
CA GLY A 782 1.51 6.70 -1.72
C GLY A 782 0.19 7.14 -2.37
N LEU A 783 -0.77 7.54 -1.53
CA LEU A 783 -2.15 7.75 -1.98
C LEU A 783 -2.40 9.19 -2.41
N THR A 784 -3.27 9.33 -3.42
CA THR A 784 -3.63 10.66 -3.94
C THR A 784 -4.43 11.43 -2.89
N ARG A 785 -4.37 12.76 -2.90
CA ARG A 785 -5.22 13.59 -2.05
C ARG A 785 -6.71 13.25 -2.22
N GLN A 786 -7.15 12.93 -3.44
CA GLN A 786 -8.52 12.53 -3.74
C GLN A 786 -8.91 11.17 -3.15
N SER A 787 -7.96 10.33 -2.78
CA SER A 787 -8.22 9.04 -2.10
C SER A 787 -8.46 9.20 -0.59
N VAL A 788 -8.02 10.32 0.01
CA VAL A 788 -8.05 10.55 1.46
C VAL A 788 -8.77 11.84 1.88
N HIS A 789 -9.14 12.71 0.94
CA HIS A 789 -9.75 14.03 1.21
C HIS A 789 -10.85 14.38 0.19
N ASP A 790 -11.98 14.89 0.65
CA ASP A 790 -13.14 15.25 -0.20
C ASP A 790 -13.07 16.66 -0.79
N GLY A 791 -12.31 17.54 -0.17
CA GLY A 791 -12.17 18.95 -0.57
C GLY A 791 -12.39 19.88 0.61
N GLU A 792 -13.09 19.39 1.64
CA GLU A 792 -13.41 20.11 2.87
C GLU A 792 -12.80 19.42 4.09
N ARG A 793 -12.79 18.08 4.14
CA ARG A 793 -12.27 17.29 5.25
C ARG A 793 -11.51 16.04 4.80
N TRP A 794 -10.73 15.51 5.74
CA TRP A 794 -10.11 14.20 5.62
C TRP A 794 -11.14 13.08 5.79
N MET A 795 -11.13 12.14 4.85
CA MET A 795 -11.96 10.93 4.86
C MET A 795 -11.30 9.76 5.58
N HIS A 796 -9.97 9.78 5.70
CA HIS A 796 -9.22 8.89 6.57
C HIS A 796 -8.84 9.60 7.86
N GLU A 797 -8.94 8.88 8.98
CA GLU A 797 -8.42 9.32 10.26
C GLU A 797 -7.09 8.61 10.49
N PRO A 798 -5.98 9.34 10.72
CA PRO A 798 -4.65 8.77 10.89
C PRO A 798 -4.52 8.10 12.28
N LEU A 799 -5.13 6.92 12.40
CA LEU A 799 -5.12 6.06 13.58
C LEU A 799 -4.17 4.89 13.36
N ARG A 800 -3.36 4.55 14.36
CA ARG A 800 -2.64 3.27 14.35
C ARG A 800 -3.62 2.11 14.48
N LEU A 801 -3.41 1.08 13.68
CA LEU A 801 -4.26 -0.11 13.63
C LEU A 801 -4.46 -0.72 15.03
N THR A 802 -5.70 -0.99 15.40
CA THR A 802 -6.04 -1.78 16.59
C THR A 802 -6.37 -3.21 16.17
N VAL A 803 -5.49 -4.15 16.50
CA VAL A 803 -5.67 -5.58 16.24
C VAL A 803 -6.32 -6.22 17.45
N VAL A 804 -7.43 -6.94 17.26
CA VAL A 804 -8.18 -7.62 18.33
C VAL A 804 -8.23 -9.11 18.02
N ILE A 805 -7.71 -9.94 18.93
CA ILE A 805 -7.57 -11.39 18.73
C ILE A 805 -8.39 -12.16 19.76
N ASP A 806 -9.20 -13.13 19.32
CA ASP A 806 -9.86 -14.12 20.19
C ASP A 806 -9.03 -15.42 20.21
N ALA A 807 -7.99 -15.45 21.05
CA ALA A 807 -7.11 -16.60 21.20
C ALA A 807 -6.57 -16.68 22.64
N PRO A 808 -6.12 -17.88 23.09
CA PRO A 808 -5.46 -18.02 24.37
C PRO A 808 -4.25 -17.09 24.50
N ARG A 809 -4.09 -16.47 25.67
CA ARG A 809 -2.98 -15.58 26.00
C ARG A 809 -1.62 -16.14 25.58
N GLN A 810 -1.35 -17.39 25.97
CA GLN A 810 -0.06 -18.05 25.73
C GLN A 810 0.22 -18.25 24.23
N ALA A 811 -0.82 -18.51 23.42
CA ALA A 811 -0.66 -18.67 21.98
C ALA A 811 -0.23 -17.35 21.31
N ILE A 812 -0.85 -16.23 21.71
CA ILE A 812 -0.47 -14.90 21.21
C ILE A 812 0.97 -14.56 21.65
N GLU A 813 1.30 -14.75 22.92
CA GLU A 813 2.64 -14.48 23.47
C GLU A 813 3.73 -15.31 22.76
N HIS A 814 3.45 -16.59 22.47
CA HIS A 814 4.38 -17.46 21.74
C HIS A 814 4.74 -16.90 20.35
N VAL A 815 3.74 -16.39 19.61
CA VAL A 815 3.98 -15.79 18.28
C VAL A 815 4.81 -14.50 18.41
N ILE A 816 4.55 -13.66 19.41
CA ILE A 816 5.31 -12.43 19.68
C ILE A 816 6.78 -12.75 20.00
N GLU A 817 7.02 -13.79 20.81
CA GLU A 817 8.38 -14.23 21.14
C GLU A 817 9.12 -14.77 19.91
N LYS A 818 8.44 -15.58 19.09
CA LYS A 818 9.02 -16.24 17.92
C LYS A 818 9.37 -15.26 16.79
N HIS A 819 8.54 -14.24 16.55
CA HIS A 819 8.66 -13.37 15.37
C HIS A 819 9.09 -11.95 15.72
N ALA A 820 10.35 -11.62 15.40
CA ALA A 820 10.92 -10.30 15.68
C ALA A 820 10.14 -9.14 15.04
N VAL A 821 9.61 -9.33 13.83
CA VAL A 821 8.80 -8.31 13.14
C VAL A 821 7.52 -7.98 13.91
N VAL A 822 6.82 -8.99 14.43
CA VAL A 822 5.59 -8.81 15.23
C VAL A 822 5.93 -8.08 16.52
N ARG A 823 6.97 -8.53 17.22
CA ARG A 823 7.46 -7.88 18.44
C ARG A 823 7.85 -6.43 18.22
N GLN A 824 8.59 -6.12 17.16
CA GLN A 824 8.96 -4.75 16.80
C GLN A 824 7.73 -3.86 16.58
N LEU A 825 6.68 -4.36 15.91
CA LEU A 825 5.46 -3.57 15.71
C LEU A 825 4.75 -3.23 17.02
N LEU A 826 4.79 -4.14 18.01
CA LEU A 826 4.16 -3.96 19.31
C LEU A 826 5.00 -3.08 20.23
N ASP A 827 6.24 -3.49 20.47
CA ASP A 827 7.12 -2.89 21.48
C ASP A 827 7.53 -1.46 21.09
N ASN A 828 7.60 -1.16 19.80
CA ASN A 828 7.92 0.17 19.29
C ASN A 828 6.70 1.05 19.00
N GLY A 829 5.48 0.58 19.33
CA GLY A 829 4.25 1.38 19.24
C GLY A 829 3.76 1.63 17.81
N TRP A 830 3.93 0.70 16.88
CA TRP A 830 3.43 0.83 15.51
C TRP A 830 1.96 0.43 15.36
N LEU A 831 1.43 -0.38 16.26
CA LEU A 831 0.01 -0.76 16.32
C LEU A 831 -0.41 -1.11 17.75
N HIS A 832 -1.71 -1.24 17.98
CA HIS A 832 -2.27 -1.69 19.25
C HIS A 832 -2.70 -3.16 19.13
N LEU A 833 -2.43 -3.97 20.16
CA LEU A 833 -2.88 -5.35 20.22
C LEU A 833 -3.78 -5.59 21.43
N TRP A 834 -4.98 -6.08 21.17
CA TRP A 834 -5.97 -6.46 22.15
C TRP A 834 -6.29 -7.95 22.05
N ARG A 835 -6.74 -8.53 23.16
CA ARG A 835 -7.34 -9.86 23.19
C ARG A 835 -8.68 -9.87 23.90
N PHE A 836 -9.53 -10.83 23.55
CA PHE A 836 -10.67 -11.20 24.37
C PHE A 836 -10.20 -11.99 25.60
N ASP A 837 -10.79 -11.66 26.74
CA ASP A 837 -10.67 -12.37 28.02
C ASP A 837 -12.11 -12.59 28.52
N ASP A 838 -12.71 -13.69 28.08
CA ASP A 838 -14.16 -13.92 28.12
C ASP A 838 -14.97 -12.79 27.44
N ALA A 839 -15.70 -12.01 28.23
CA ALA A 839 -16.48 -10.86 27.78
C ALA A 839 -15.70 -9.52 27.89
N ARG A 840 -14.48 -9.54 28.45
CA ARG A 840 -13.64 -8.35 28.62
C ARG A 840 -12.62 -8.26 27.50
N LEU A 841 -12.13 -7.05 27.27
CA LEU A 841 -11.01 -6.78 26.37
C LEU A 841 -9.80 -6.37 27.19
N MET A 842 -8.64 -6.89 26.79
CA MET A 842 -7.34 -6.60 27.42
C MET A 842 -6.39 -6.09 26.33
N ARG A 843 -5.51 -5.12 26.66
CA ARG A 843 -4.49 -4.57 25.77
C ARG A 843 -3.11 -5.09 26.16
N TYR A 844 -2.30 -5.42 25.17
CA TYR A 844 -0.89 -5.73 25.35
C TYR A 844 -0.07 -4.43 25.38
N MET A 845 0.72 -4.24 26.44
CA MET A 845 1.62 -3.10 26.62
C MET A 845 2.78 -3.48 27.55
N GLU A 846 4.00 -3.02 27.26
CA GLU A 846 5.20 -3.23 28.10
C GLU A 846 5.45 -4.73 28.45
N GLY A 847 5.21 -5.63 27.50
CA GLY A 847 5.40 -7.07 27.73
C GLY A 847 4.28 -7.76 28.53
N GLY A 848 3.17 -7.07 28.83
CA GLY A 848 2.09 -7.60 29.65
C GLY A 848 0.69 -7.25 29.17
N TRP A 849 -0.31 -7.97 29.68
CA TRP A 849 -1.72 -7.71 29.41
C TRP A 849 -2.33 -6.86 30.51
N GLN A 850 -2.98 -5.76 30.12
CA GLN A 850 -3.61 -4.80 31.02
C GLN A 850 -5.06 -4.56 30.59
N ALA A 851 -5.91 -4.10 31.52
CA ALA A 851 -7.26 -3.66 31.17
C ALA A 851 -7.19 -2.44 30.23
N LEU A 852 -8.18 -2.28 29.33
CA LEU A 852 -8.15 -1.17 28.37
C LEU A 852 -8.09 0.21 29.03
N GLY A 853 -8.72 0.39 30.20
CA GLY A 853 -8.73 1.69 30.90
C GLY A 853 -9.44 2.81 30.13
N LEU A 854 -10.29 2.47 29.15
CA LEU A 854 -11.03 3.40 28.28
C LEU A 854 -12.42 3.78 28.83
N GLU A 855 -12.74 3.34 30.05
CA GLU A 855 -14.02 3.64 30.70
C GLU A 855 -14.07 5.11 31.14
N ALA A 856 -14.91 5.91 30.48
CA ALA A 856 -15.28 7.22 30.98
C ALA A 856 -16.28 7.05 32.12
N ALA A 857 -16.05 7.74 33.24
CA ALA A 857 -17.05 7.97 34.28
C ALA A 857 -18.38 8.36 33.60
N ALA A 858 -19.43 7.58 33.87
CA ALA A 858 -20.78 7.95 33.45
C ALA A 858 -21.02 9.41 33.86
N PRO A 859 -21.61 10.26 32.99
CA PRO A 859 -21.98 11.60 33.42
C PRO A 859 -22.87 11.44 34.64
N SER A 860 -22.38 11.91 35.80
CA SER A 860 -23.23 12.02 36.99
C SER A 860 -24.46 12.76 36.53
N ALA A 861 -25.63 12.12 36.63
CA ALA A 861 -26.90 12.78 36.43
C ALA A 861 -26.96 13.95 37.41
N GLY A 862 -26.50 15.12 36.96
CA GLY A 862 -26.62 16.36 37.67
C GLY A 862 -28.11 16.58 37.78
N THR A 863 -28.65 16.33 38.97
CA THR A 863 -29.93 16.87 39.40
C THR A 863 -29.90 18.35 39.09
N ALA A 864 -30.55 18.73 38.00
CA ALA A 864 -30.94 20.10 37.73
C ALA A 864 -31.93 20.48 38.84
N THR A 865 -31.40 21.00 39.94
CA THR A 865 -32.18 21.78 40.88
C THR A 865 -32.57 23.05 40.14
N ASN A 866 -33.79 23.02 39.63
CA ASN A 866 -34.55 24.21 39.27
C ASN A 866 -34.60 25.10 40.52
N SER A 867 -33.88 26.22 40.50
CA SER A 867 -34.11 27.33 41.42
C SER A 867 -34.22 28.60 40.61
N ASP A 868 -35.45 29.12 40.57
CA ASP A 868 -35.82 30.47 40.18
C ASP A 868 -34.86 31.53 40.75
N SER A 869 -34.56 32.59 39.99
CA SER A 869 -35.12 33.93 40.23
C SER A 869 -34.35 35.06 39.54
N ARG A 870 -35.13 35.85 38.79
CA ARG A 870 -34.94 37.24 38.29
C ARG A 870 -34.07 37.48 37.06
#